data_AF-A0A449A2F8-F1
#
_entry.id   AF-A0A449A2F8-F1
#
_cell.length_a   1.000
_cell.length_b   1.000
_cell.length_c   1.000
_cell.angle_alpha   90.00
_cell.angle_beta   90.00
_cell.angle_gamma   90.00
#
_symmetry.space_group_name_H-M   'P 1'
#
loop_
_entity.id
_entity.type
_entity.pdbx_description
1 polymer ?
#
loop_
_entity_poly.entity_id
_entity_poly.type
_entity_poly.pdbx_seq_one_letter_code
_entity_poly.pdbx_strand_id
1 'polypeptide(L)'
;MKRKTKLFLSLSAISPVAIAATTISCTDNTGVTYKWNKANVYGVPIPKYAKDLQKYMTYTKNEEAVASVNAIVAANVINGVDANEKMKMLYSYLYWDNEEVPSDFQYILDASTLSKQESQLDVMQLLEEKTIKQANDEQNPDKFISLQMHDELLAKYNGAANNKKDAVKVEILETIKKYSRTLYVYIEARDKSGLSGEMTVKIDGFKKYEILTLEQYNKIVNNILVSQGTAYLSDEYTSGDTPLSNLDEKSIKDLNNAISWSDKIIKKYNVGVFAKNPLANFYYASTFDNGVTIEATDTAQEIALKRKNREDLAIQQANDLIYRKEKQQLKDLEKGTIKEPGYSDAQYVRTAVQKLLILAQSYLLERNSSGKENPWYHSEELKNIITAIMDDLAKNYFFEGQQQFVNWWFYEIGIPRDLTKLMVVLFKVYNDELTSNDKALASRYEAKLKSWTGGINYFLPNARYGGAAKTAILNFVPVTKKRLQTGANVIDNAKPILLANILGQNQDKINDAIEALYDNLFREFVNHLDGFYYDGSFIQHDNLPYTGSYGEVLFTGMADIVSYFKGTVLDLSEDRRFQKLYQFIELSLMPYMYKASISDGLNGRSIARDNYSDKQKGLNILGALTFFDDEYAPIAYRGKLRKFIKEQVGHFSAEDIDKIGGKYKVRSVFITRLKRYTDDYKNNKPNEYLADWTDNQAEVDAARAAIDWRYYETIYNSEYKQPSASAFNDKTKPNVSGGVDLALENNGMVFSKAQDRYVWKHTNENGVNDFMINIAFHGNKIGFTEATLGENVDSYYYTDGAVLLHTEANNEPYADNFYLTVERDRIPGTSVFHATQFDDIDRFEFNKDIISKYGVNPERWKSDVPAEQAAIEQAKNAYNTMLKNLENKRKFIEESISLRTNHSYNNGILKDGLGFVKARVSNWNNSLATYKAYFMIDGQLIVVGNVDQNDKDAKRPTADGKGIFTNIEVRKLTKDGSRTDGNISLEKVKLNDNKYLQNYIIRDNISKETNAYMILTGKEENIEARKATNSKYAVIANDTLTLQKKPDKLSNDFVYLAMKHVDAASEKFAYSQIPNYDASKLDKYKKVLNNFEILTNNRDYIVARYTKGSEKYYFVSSFVEQIEARVRFGVDQEYKEKTEKGIDIDGIGKIHFFEPTTMVIKVKDDNSWEVVSSSDYSSKNSYVIFGADIEVQYGSKPDYSDAGVRKVTNPKIKYANIKDSAEVFASPELKGMRVDMYNSIADYNGEKHNVWFNVKVRQKGG
;
A
#
# COMPACT_ATOMS: atom_id res chain seq x y z
N MET A 1 11.43 -57.15 -38.01
CA MET A 1 9.98 -57.29 -38.27
C MET A 1 9.22 -57.24 -36.95
N LYS A 2 8.19 -56.40 -36.88
CA LYS A 2 7.10 -56.28 -35.88
C LYS A 2 7.49 -55.93 -34.44
N ARG A 3 7.36 -54.63 -34.15
CA ARG A 3 7.37 -53.99 -32.83
C ARG A 3 6.16 -54.41 -31.99
N LYS A 4 6.53 -54.93 -30.82
CA LYS A 4 5.80 -55.03 -29.54
C LYS A 4 5.61 -53.63 -28.92
N THR A 5 4.88 -53.36 -27.83
CA THR A 5 3.78 -53.96 -27.05
C THR A 5 3.63 -53.03 -25.83
N LYS A 6 2.42 -53.00 -25.25
CA LYS A 6 1.97 -52.52 -23.93
C LYS A 6 3.02 -52.17 -22.85
N LEU A 7 2.69 -51.10 -22.12
CA LEU A 7 3.25 -50.62 -20.87
C LEU A 7 3.01 -51.62 -19.72
N PHE A 8 4.05 -51.92 -18.92
CA PHE A 8 3.95 -52.51 -17.58
C PHE A 8 5.03 -51.88 -16.69
N LEU A 9 4.65 -51.46 -15.48
CA LEU A 9 5.55 -51.03 -14.41
C LEU A 9 5.76 -52.20 -13.44
N SER A 10 7.01 -52.51 -13.10
CA SER A 10 7.35 -53.33 -11.93
C SER A 10 8.62 -52.78 -11.27
N LEU A 11 8.53 -52.54 -9.95
CA LEU A 11 9.64 -52.19 -9.06
C LEU A 11 10.41 -53.44 -8.60
N SER A 12 11.75 -53.42 -8.69
CA SER A 12 12.63 -54.17 -7.77
C SER A 12 14.06 -53.59 -7.76
N ALA A 13 14.38 -52.97 -6.62
CA ALA A 13 15.63 -52.78 -5.85
C ALA A 13 17.06 -52.72 -6.48
N ILE A 14 17.87 -51.89 -5.79
CA ILE A 14 19.35 -51.80 -5.64
C ILE A 14 20.09 -50.78 -6.56
N SER A 15 20.65 -49.75 -5.90
CA SER A 15 21.54 -48.65 -6.35
C SER A 15 22.70 -49.03 -7.29
N PRO A 16 23.48 -48.07 -7.84
CA PRO A 16 23.18 -46.69 -8.28
C PRO A 16 23.86 -46.44 -9.65
N VAL A 17 23.14 -46.39 -10.77
CA VAL A 17 23.79 -46.06 -12.05
C VAL A 17 22.88 -45.20 -12.90
N ALA A 18 23.40 -44.02 -13.22
CA ALA A 18 23.07 -43.14 -14.33
C ALA A 18 21.83 -43.55 -15.14
N ILE A 19 20.74 -42.81 -14.98
CA ILE A 19 19.74 -42.72 -16.05
C ILE A 19 20.39 -41.87 -17.14
N ALA A 20 21.08 -42.56 -18.07
CA ALA A 20 21.55 -41.99 -19.30
C ALA A 20 20.38 -41.35 -20.06
N ALA A 21 20.60 -40.14 -20.56
CA ALA A 21 19.65 -39.32 -21.31
C ALA A 21 19.33 -39.86 -22.72
N THR A 22 19.26 -41.18 -22.92
CA THR A 22 19.20 -41.79 -24.27
C THR A 22 18.03 -42.73 -24.53
N THR A 23 16.99 -42.78 -23.70
CA THR A 23 15.76 -43.55 -23.99
C THR A 23 14.51 -42.73 -24.27
N ILE A 24 14.68 -41.50 -24.75
CA ILE A 24 13.69 -40.87 -25.65
C ILE A 24 14.29 -40.92 -27.04
N SER A 25 14.24 -42.09 -27.69
CA SER A 25 14.54 -42.20 -29.13
C SER A 25 13.24 -42.21 -29.91
N CYS A 26 13.00 -41.15 -30.67
CA CYS A 26 11.99 -41.14 -31.72
C CYS A 26 12.47 -42.03 -32.87
N THR A 27 11.79 -43.15 -33.09
CA THR A 27 11.81 -43.81 -34.39
C THR A 27 10.43 -44.37 -34.70
N ASP A 28 9.94 -44.06 -35.88
CA ASP A 28 8.69 -44.54 -36.46
C ASP A 28 8.77 -46.03 -36.79
N ASN A 29 7.66 -46.74 -36.51
CA ASN A 29 7.17 -47.90 -37.25
C ASN A 29 6.14 -48.64 -36.38
N THR A 30 4.86 -48.29 -36.49
CA THR A 30 3.72 -49.22 -36.35
C THR A 30 2.38 -48.65 -36.87
N GLY A 31 2.38 -47.61 -37.72
CA GLY A 31 1.25 -47.35 -38.61
C GLY A 31 0.22 -46.33 -38.13
N VAL A 32 0.66 -45.10 -37.86
CA VAL A 32 -0.24 -43.94 -37.88
C VAL A 32 0.09 -43.13 -39.13
N THR A 33 -0.90 -42.96 -40.01
CA THR A 33 -0.77 -42.15 -41.23
C THR A 33 -1.24 -40.74 -40.90
N TYR A 34 -0.35 -39.76 -40.91
CA TYR A 34 -0.74 -38.34 -40.87
C TYR A 34 -1.11 -37.90 -42.30
N LYS A 35 -2.36 -37.46 -42.50
CA LYS A 35 -2.76 -36.78 -43.73
C LYS A 35 -3.01 -35.31 -43.45
N TRP A 36 -2.22 -34.45 -44.08
CA TRP A 36 -2.54 -33.04 -44.27
C TRP A 36 -3.59 -32.93 -45.38
N ASN A 37 -4.61 -32.09 -45.21
CA ASN A 37 -5.51 -31.75 -46.30
C ASN A 37 -4.73 -30.91 -47.34
N LYS A 38 -4.94 -31.20 -48.64
CA LYS A 38 -4.22 -30.56 -49.77
C LYS A 38 -4.58 -29.07 -49.98
N ALA A 39 -5.47 -28.53 -49.17
CA ALA A 39 -5.87 -27.13 -49.12
C ALA A 39 -6.38 -26.78 -47.72
N ASN A 40 -6.36 -25.49 -47.39
CA ASN A 40 -7.14 -24.94 -46.29
C ASN A 40 -8.64 -25.08 -46.61
N VAL A 41 -9.46 -24.72 -45.63
CA VAL A 41 -10.92 -24.88 -45.69
C VAL A 41 -11.62 -24.07 -46.81
N TYR A 42 -10.89 -23.26 -47.59
CA TYR A 42 -11.37 -22.57 -48.80
C TYR A 42 -10.76 -23.10 -50.09
N GLY A 43 -10.18 -24.30 -50.10
CA GLY A 43 -9.59 -24.86 -51.33
C GLY A 43 -8.30 -24.17 -51.76
N VAL A 44 -7.72 -23.30 -50.92
CA VAL A 44 -6.41 -22.71 -51.17
C VAL A 44 -5.32 -23.64 -50.63
N PRO A 45 -4.39 -24.12 -51.45
CA PRO A 45 -3.27 -24.94 -51.02
C PRO A 45 -2.53 -24.30 -49.83
N ILE A 46 -2.33 -25.06 -48.75
CA ILE A 46 -1.50 -24.60 -47.63
C ILE A 46 -0.08 -24.36 -48.17
N PRO A 47 0.47 -23.15 -48.00
CA PRO A 47 1.76 -22.81 -48.60
C PRO A 47 2.91 -23.68 -48.09
N LYS A 48 3.88 -23.90 -48.98
CA LYS A 48 5.00 -24.84 -48.84
C LYS A 48 5.91 -24.61 -47.62
N TYR A 49 5.85 -23.44 -46.98
CA TYR A 49 6.69 -23.06 -45.83
C TYR A 49 6.22 -23.63 -44.47
N ALA A 50 5.00 -24.18 -44.35
CA ALA A 50 4.54 -24.81 -43.11
C ALA A 50 5.20 -26.17 -42.80
N LYS A 51 5.89 -26.79 -43.77
CA LYS A 51 6.61 -28.07 -43.58
C LYS A 51 7.95 -27.92 -42.83
N ASP A 52 8.46 -26.71 -42.67
CA ASP A 52 9.78 -26.48 -42.06
C ASP A 52 9.73 -26.28 -40.54
N LEU A 53 8.56 -26.08 -39.93
CA LEU A 53 8.39 -25.82 -38.48
C LEU A 53 8.88 -26.97 -37.58
N GLN A 54 8.88 -28.20 -38.08
CA GLN A 54 9.33 -29.39 -37.31
C GLN A 54 10.84 -29.41 -37.07
N LYS A 55 11.63 -28.63 -37.83
CA LYS A 55 13.08 -28.46 -37.63
C LYS A 55 13.43 -27.50 -36.48
N TYR A 56 12.46 -26.74 -35.97
CA TYR A 56 12.69 -25.63 -35.04
C TYR A 56 12.12 -25.87 -33.63
N MET A 57 11.68 -27.08 -33.28
CA MET A 57 11.26 -27.40 -31.91
C MET A 57 12.34 -28.21 -31.18
N THR A 58 13.12 -27.51 -30.35
CA THR A 58 14.14 -28.07 -29.45
C THR A 58 13.77 -27.75 -28.00
N TYR A 59 14.06 -28.69 -27.09
CA TYR A 59 13.82 -28.54 -25.67
C TYR A 59 14.98 -29.13 -24.87
N THR A 60 15.27 -28.52 -23.73
CA THR A 60 16.23 -28.98 -22.74
C THR A 60 15.52 -29.41 -21.46
N LYS A 61 16.14 -30.30 -20.69
CA LYS A 61 15.56 -30.84 -19.44
C LYS A 61 15.74 -29.82 -18.31
N ASN A 62 14.72 -29.61 -17.48
CA ASN A 62 14.87 -28.84 -16.24
C ASN A 62 15.50 -29.74 -15.15
N GLU A 63 16.83 -29.72 -15.05
CA GLU A 63 17.58 -30.62 -14.16
C GLU A 63 17.31 -30.35 -12.66
N GLU A 64 17.02 -29.11 -12.26
CA GLU A 64 16.67 -28.76 -10.88
C GLU A 64 15.30 -29.29 -10.46
N ALA A 65 14.29 -29.18 -11.32
CA ALA A 65 12.96 -29.73 -11.06
C ALA A 65 12.99 -31.27 -11.00
N VAL A 66 13.84 -31.91 -11.81
CA VAL A 66 13.97 -33.38 -11.80
C VAL A 66 14.80 -33.89 -10.62
N ALA A 67 15.77 -33.11 -10.11
CA ALA A 67 16.61 -33.49 -8.97
C ALA A 67 15.94 -33.29 -7.59
N SER A 68 14.93 -32.41 -7.51
CA SER A 68 14.27 -31.99 -6.26
C SER A 68 13.08 -32.85 -5.85
N VAL A 69 12.64 -33.80 -6.69
CA VAL A 69 11.42 -34.58 -6.44
C VAL A 69 11.75 -36.05 -6.17
N ASN A 70 11.39 -36.53 -4.98
CA ASN A 70 11.41 -37.96 -4.67
C ASN A 70 10.42 -38.68 -5.61
N ALA A 71 10.87 -39.71 -6.33
CA ALA A 71 10.07 -40.43 -7.33
C ALA A 71 8.75 -41.01 -6.78
N ILE A 72 8.68 -41.32 -5.48
CA ILE A 72 7.47 -41.79 -4.80
C ILE A 72 6.48 -40.63 -4.58
N VAL A 73 6.99 -39.42 -4.28
CA VAL A 73 6.19 -38.21 -4.13
C VAL A 73 5.66 -37.74 -5.49
N ALA A 74 6.47 -37.78 -6.56
CA ALA A 74 6.02 -37.46 -7.92
C ALA A 74 4.88 -38.37 -8.37
N ALA A 75 5.03 -39.69 -8.19
CA ALA A 75 4.03 -40.66 -8.62
C ALA A 75 2.71 -40.54 -7.82
N ASN A 76 2.79 -40.24 -6.52
CA ASN A 76 1.61 -40.05 -5.67
C ASN A 76 0.88 -38.73 -5.96
N VAL A 77 1.62 -37.66 -6.26
CA VAL A 77 1.02 -36.38 -6.68
C VAL A 77 0.39 -36.53 -8.05
N ILE A 78 1.09 -37.16 -9.02
CA ILE A 78 0.59 -37.32 -10.39
C ILE A 78 -0.65 -38.22 -10.44
N ASN A 79 -0.73 -39.33 -9.68
CA ASN A 79 -1.85 -40.26 -9.84
C ASN A 79 -3.23 -39.70 -9.40
N GLY A 80 -3.29 -38.59 -8.64
CA GLY A 80 -4.53 -37.98 -8.16
C GLY A 80 -5.03 -36.73 -8.92
N VAL A 81 -4.29 -36.24 -9.91
CA VAL A 81 -4.63 -35.00 -10.65
C VAL A 81 -5.26 -35.28 -12.02
N ASP A 82 -6.09 -34.35 -12.49
CA ASP A 82 -6.68 -34.36 -13.82
C ASP A 82 -5.61 -34.24 -14.93
N ALA A 83 -5.94 -34.70 -16.14
CA ALA A 83 -5.04 -34.76 -17.30
C ALA A 83 -4.44 -33.39 -17.69
N ASN A 84 -5.17 -32.29 -17.52
CA ASN A 84 -4.67 -30.95 -17.84
C ASN A 84 -3.62 -30.46 -16.83
N GLU A 85 -3.86 -30.68 -15.53
CA GLU A 85 -2.87 -30.38 -14.49
C GLU A 85 -1.66 -31.32 -14.56
N LYS A 86 -1.84 -32.59 -14.93
CA LYS A 86 -0.73 -33.52 -15.21
C LYS A 86 0.18 -33.02 -16.33
N MET A 87 -0.40 -32.47 -17.40
CA MET A 87 0.38 -31.92 -18.52
C MET A 87 1.13 -30.65 -18.13
N LYS A 88 0.54 -29.75 -17.35
CA LYS A 88 1.23 -28.58 -16.78
C LYS A 88 2.38 -28.98 -15.85
N MET A 89 2.16 -30.00 -15.02
CA MET A 89 3.21 -30.57 -14.18
C MET A 89 4.33 -31.21 -15.02
N LEU A 90 4.01 -31.93 -16.09
CA LEU A 90 5.01 -32.47 -17.03
C LEU A 90 5.79 -31.36 -17.74
N TYR A 91 5.13 -30.26 -18.13
CA TYR A 91 5.78 -29.09 -18.71
C TYR A 91 6.72 -28.38 -17.74
N SER A 92 6.49 -28.46 -16.43
CA SER A 92 7.39 -27.87 -15.42
C SER A 92 8.78 -28.53 -15.34
N TYR A 93 8.93 -29.73 -15.91
CA TYR A 93 10.20 -30.48 -15.95
C TYR A 93 11.04 -30.26 -17.23
N LEU A 94 10.61 -29.37 -18.14
CA LEU A 94 11.27 -29.08 -19.42
C LEU A 94 11.45 -27.57 -19.61
N TYR A 95 12.54 -27.17 -20.26
CA TYR A 95 12.76 -25.84 -20.83
C TYR A 95 12.66 -25.93 -22.36
N TRP A 96 11.92 -25.02 -22.98
CA TRP A 96 11.80 -24.95 -24.44
C TRP A 96 12.86 -23.98 -24.97
N ASP A 97 13.67 -24.41 -25.94
CA ASP A 97 14.80 -23.59 -26.42
C ASP A 97 14.39 -22.51 -27.45
N ASN A 98 13.10 -22.38 -27.79
CA ASN A 98 12.60 -21.33 -28.68
C ASN A 98 11.34 -20.63 -28.11
N GLU A 99 11.32 -19.30 -28.15
CA GLU A 99 10.36 -18.40 -27.47
C GLU A 99 8.93 -18.34 -28.06
N GLU A 100 8.59 -19.15 -29.08
CA GLU A 100 7.22 -19.22 -29.61
C GLU A 100 6.78 -20.67 -29.87
N VAL A 101 5.87 -21.17 -29.03
CA VAL A 101 5.02 -22.33 -29.35
C VAL A 101 3.67 -21.78 -29.81
N PRO A 102 3.15 -22.13 -31.00
CA PRO A 102 1.82 -21.70 -31.42
C PRO A 102 0.73 -22.25 -30.49
N SER A 103 -0.26 -21.42 -30.19
CA SER A 103 -1.43 -21.70 -29.34
C SER A 103 -2.36 -22.82 -29.86
N ASP A 104 -2.12 -23.35 -31.07
CA ASP A 104 -3.15 -24.06 -31.86
C ASP A 104 -2.90 -25.57 -32.01
N PHE A 105 -2.20 -26.22 -31.08
CA PHE A 105 -2.17 -27.68 -31.05
C PHE A 105 -3.36 -28.23 -30.26
N GLN A 106 -4.52 -28.40 -30.93
CA GLN A 106 -5.65 -29.16 -30.38
C GLN A 106 -6.29 -30.14 -31.38
N TYR A 107 -6.73 -31.27 -30.80
CA TYR A 107 -7.37 -32.44 -31.41
C TYR A 107 -8.82 -32.14 -31.82
N ILE A 108 -9.37 -32.85 -32.83
CA ILE A 108 -10.80 -32.78 -33.17
C ILE A 108 -11.46 -34.16 -33.09
N LEU A 109 -12.65 -34.19 -32.46
CA LEU A 109 -13.64 -35.26 -32.40
C LEU A 109 -14.65 -35.05 -33.55
N ASP A 110 -14.89 -36.10 -34.33
CA ASP A 110 -15.71 -36.06 -35.56
C ASP A 110 -17.22 -36.11 -35.24
N ALA A 111 -17.98 -35.18 -35.81
CA ALA A 111 -19.44 -35.19 -35.84
C ALA A 111 -19.92 -34.98 -37.28
N SER A 112 -19.95 -36.07 -38.04
CA SER A 112 -20.64 -36.16 -39.30
C SER A 112 -22.14 -35.88 -39.10
N THR A 113 -22.62 -34.73 -39.58
CA THR A 113 -23.87 -34.50 -40.34
C THR A 113 -24.38 -33.08 -40.09
N LEU A 114 -24.43 -32.26 -41.15
CA LEU A 114 -25.63 -31.56 -41.63
C LEU A 114 -25.25 -30.39 -42.54
N SER A 115 -25.56 -30.58 -43.81
CA SER A 115 -25.68 -29.57 -44.85
C SER A 115 -26.67 -28.47 -44.48
N LYS A 116 -26.24 -27.21 -44.51
CA LYS A 116 -27.05 -26.00 -44.84
C LYS A 116 -26.15 -24.77 -44.80
N GLN A 117 -25.46 -24.51 -45.91
CA GLN A 117 -24.49 -23.42 -46.05
C GLN A 117 -25.07 -22.16 -46.72
N GLU A 118 -26.38 -22.10 -46.99
CA GLU A 118 -27.02 -20.96 -47.65
C GLU A 118 -27.65 -19.94 -46.68
N SER A 119 -27.69 -20.21 -45.36
CA SER A 119 -28.22 -19.26 -44.36
C SER A 119 -27.17 -18.57 -43.49
N GLN A 120 -25.92 -19.02 -43.52
CA GLN A 120 -24.81 -18.43 -42.74
C GLN A 120 -24.19 -17.19 -43.40
N LEU A 121 -24.19 -17.11 -44.74
CA LEU A 121 -23.63 -15.96 -45.45
C LEU A 121 -24.50 -14.70 -45.32
N ASP A 122 -25.82 -14.83 -45.44
CA ASP A 122 -26.74 -13.68 -45.39
C ASP A 122 -26.76 -12.98 -44.03
N VAL A 123 -26.66 -13.73 -42.92
CA VAL A 123 -26.65 -13.15 -41.56
C VAL A 123 -25.32 -12.45 -41.28
N MET A 124 -24.19 -13.01 -41.71
CA MET A 124 -22.86 -12.45 -41.49
C MET A 124 -22.63 -11.18 -42.33
N GLN A 125 -23.10 -11.15 -43.58
CA GLN A 125 -22.96 -9.97 -44.45
C GLN A 125 -23.85 -8.81 -44.00
N LEU A 126 -25.05 -9.08 -43.47
CA LEU A 126 -25.94 -8.07 -42.86
C LEU A 126 -25.41 -7.49 -41.54
N LEU A 127 -24.69 -8.30 -40.75
CA LEU A 127 -24.06 -7.86 -39.49
C LEU A 127 -22.82 -7.01 -39.76
N GLU A 128 -22.00 -7.38 -40.74
CA GLU A 128 -20.78 -6.64 -41.11
C GLU A 128 -21.12 -5.27 -41.72
N GLU A 129 -22.10 -5.20 -42.63
CA GLU A 129 -22.55 -3.93 -43.24
C GLU A 129 -23.25 -2.99 -42.25
N LYS A 130 -24.01 -3.50 -41.26
CA LYS A 130 -24.64 -2.65 -40.23
C LYS A 130 -23.64 -2.16 -39.17
N THR A 131 -22.68 -3.00 -38.78
CA THR A 131 -21.69 -2.68 -37.75
C THR A 131 -20.70 -1.61 -38.23
N ILE A 132 -20.25 -1.69 -39.49
CA ILE A 132 -19.30 -0.73 -40.08
C ILE A 132 -19.97 0.61 -40.42
N LYS A 133 -21.26 0.61 -40.78
CA LYS A 133 -21.98 1.84 -41.15
C LYS A 133 -22.45 2.64 -39.92
N GLN A 134 -22.87 2.00 -38.84
CA GLN A 134 -23.28 2.71 -37.61
C GLN A 134 -22.12 3.15 -36.70
N ALA A 135 -21.01 2.40 -36.65
CA ALA A 135 -19.83 2.81 -35.88
C ALA A 135 -19.14 4.06 -36.47
N ASN A 136 -19.33 4.33 -37.77
CA ASN A 136 -18.84 5.55 -38.43
C ASN A 136 -19.82 6.73 -38.37
N ASP A 137 -21.13 6.47 -38.20
CA ASP A 137 -22.17 7.52 -38.16
C ASP A 137 -22.39 8.11 -36.74
N GLU A 138 -22.01 7.42 -35.67
CA GLU A 138 -22.03 7.96 -34.30
C GLU A 138 -20.79 8.82 -34.04
N GLN A 139 -20.83 10.09 -34.46
CA GLN A 139 -19.84 11.14 -34.13
C GLN A 139 -19.81 11.52 -32.64
N ASN A 140 -19.58 10.56 -31.73
CA ASN A 140 -19.42 10.88 -30.31
C ASN A 140 -18.33 10.03 -29.64
N PRO A 141 -17.06 10.46 -29.69
CA PRO A 141 -15.91 9.73 -29.13
C PRO A 141 -15.93 9.63 -27.59
N ASP A 142 -16.88 10.29 -26.91
CA ASP A 142 -16.92 10.47 -25.46
C ASP A 142 -17.72 9.39 -24.69
N LYS A 143 -18.17 8.33 -25.39
CA LYS A 143 -18.76 7.15 -24.73
C LYS A 143 -17.66 6.16 -24.30
N PHE A 144 -17.38 6.22 -23.01
CA PHE A 144 -16.48 5.39 -22.21
C PHE A 144 -16.35 3.91 -22.63
N ILE A 145 -15.10 3.44 -22.59
CA ILE A 145 -14.62 2.22 -23.22
C ILE A 145 -14.51 1.06 -22.23
N SER A 146 -15.34 0.04 -22.46
CA SER A 146 -15.07 -1.42 -22.46
C SER A 146 -16.19 -2.23 -21.82
N LEU A 147 -16.69 -1.87 -20.63
CA LEU A 147 -17.76 -2.62 -19.97
C LEU A 147 -19.17 -2.22 -20.45
N GLN A 148 -19.41 -0.93 -20.69
CA GLN A 148 -20.72 -0.47 -21.14
C GLN A 148 -20.96 -0.83 -22.63
N MET A 149 -19.92 -0.79 -23.48
CA MET A 149 -20.00 -1.36 -24.82
C MET A 149 -20.26 -2.88 -24.78
N HIS A 150 -19.61 -3.62 -23.88
CA HIS A 150 -19.84 -5.06 -23.69
C HIS A 150 -21.31 -5.35 -23.34
N ASP A 151 -21.85 -4.68 -22.32
CA ASP A 151 -23.23 -4.85 -21.85
C ASP A 151 -24.27 -4.30 -22.85
N GLU A 152 -24.01 -3.18 -23.53
CA GLU A 152 -24.92 -2.61 -24.55
C GLU A 152 -24.93 -3.44 -25.83
N LEU A 153 -23.79 -3.98 -26.28
CA LEU A 153 -23.72 -4.94 -27.40
C LEU A 153 -24.47 -6.23 -27.04
N LEU A 154 -24.20 -6.82 -25.88
CA LEU A 154 -24.89 -8.01 -25.39
C LEU A 154 -26.40 -7.78 -25.23
N ALA A 155 -26.83 -6.66 -24.63
CA ALA A 155 -28.23 -6.35 -24.41
C ALA A 155 -28.99 -6.03 -25.70
N LYS A 156 -28.34 -5.36 -26.68
CA LYS A 156 -28.97 -5.02 -27.97
C LYS A 156 -29.12 -6.25 -28.86
N TYR A 157 -28.14 -7.15 -28.90
CA TYR A 157 -28.22 -8.40 -29.67
C TYR A 157 -29.12 -9.44 -29.02
N ASN A 158 -29.03 -9.63 -27.69
CA ASN A 158 -29.96 -10.51 -26.98
C ASN A 158 -31.37 -9.91 -26.87
N GLY A 159 -31.52 -8.58 -26.93
CA GLY A 159 -32.81 -7.87 -26.91
C GLY A 159 -33.55 -7.86 -28.25
N ALA A 160 -32.82 -7.86 -29.38
CA ALA A 160 -33.41 -8.04 -30.72
C ALA A 160 -34.02 -9.45 -30.92
N ALA A 161 -33.67 -10.41 -30.07
CA ALA A 161 -34.20 -11.78 -30.07
C ALA A 161 -35.65 -11.91 -29.58
N ASN A 162 -36.31 -10.81 -29.17
CA ASN A 162 -37.73 -10.83 -28.81
C ASN A 162 -38.67 -10.99 -30.02
N ASN A 163 -38.19 -10.80 -31.25
CA ASN A 163 -38.92 -11.23 -32.44
C ASN A 163 -38.60 -12.70 -32.74
N LYS A 164 -39.54 -13.56 -32.33
CA LYS A 164 -39.53 -15.01 -32.44
C LYS A 164 -39.28 -15.47 -33.89
N LYS A 165 -38.02 -15.79 -34.22
CA LYS A 165 -37.63 -16.99 -35.01
C LYS A 165 -36.12 -17.29 -35.04
N ASP A 166 -35.23 -16.31 -34.87
CA ASP A 166 -33.77 -16.50 -35.07
C ASP A 166 -32.90 -15.91 -33.93
N ALA A 167 -33.00 -16.46 -32.71
CA ALA A 167 -32.23 -15.94 -31.56
C ALA A 167 -30.80 -16.52 -31.52
N VAL A 168 -29.81 -15.66 -31.72
CA VAL A 168 -28.36 -15.94 -31.61
C VAL A 168 -27.85 -15.45 -30.24
N LYS A 169 -27.20 -16.33 -29.48
CA LYS A 169 -26.54 -16.00 -28.21
C LYS A 169 -25.10 -15.57 -28.51
N VAL A 170 -24.74 -14.35 -28.13
CA VAL A 170 -23.42 -13.77 -28.38
C VAL A 170 -22.60 -13.78 -27.09
N GLU A 171 -21.36 -14.24 -27.13
CA GLU A 171 -20.46 -14.37 -25.97
C GLU A 171 -19.07 -13.84 -26.34
N ILE A 172 -18.49 -12.93 -25.55
CA ILE A 172 -17.17 -12.34 -25.84
C ILE A 172 -16.10 -13.18 -25.13
N LEU A 173 -15.19 -13.79 -25.89
CA LEU A 173 -14.21 -14.74 -25.39
C LEU A 173 -12.95 -14.06 -24.83
N GLU A 174 -12.45 -13.01 -25.50
CA GLU A 174 -11.24 -12.30 -25.08
C GLU A 174 -11.19 -10.88 -25.67
N THR A 175 -10.51 -9.96 -24.98
CA THR A 175 -10.27 -8.60 -25.45
C THR A 175 -8.77 -8.29 -25.38
N ILE A 176 -8.10 -8.23 -26.52
CA ILE A 176 -6.66 -7.95 -26.58
C ILE A 176 -6.43 -6.51 -27.06
N LYS A 177 -5.95 -5.65 -26.15
CA LYS A 177 -5.42 -4.32 -26.52
C LYS A 177 -4.01 -4.50 -27.06
N LYS A 178 -3.87 -4.55 -28.38
CA LYS A 178 -2.57 -4.56 -29.04
C LYS A 178 -2.35 -3.17 -29.62
N TYR A 179 -1.77 -2.30 -28.80
CA TYR A 179 -1.55 -0.88 -29.07
C TYR A 179 -2.86 -0.06 -29.06
N SER A 180 -2.78 1.12 -28.49
CA SER A 180 -3.80 2.16 -28.29
C SER A 180 -4.62 2.61 -29.51
N ARG A 181 -4.50 1.91 -30.65
CA ARG A 181 -5.23 2.19 -31.90
C ARG A 181 -6.22 1.10 -32.28
N THR A 182 -6.09 -0.12 -31.76
CA THR A 182 -6.89 -1.27 -32.20
C THR A 182 -7.30 -2.17 -31.03
N LEU A 183 -8.61 -2.37 -30.88
CA LEU A 183 -9.18 -3.37 -30.00
C LEU A 183 -9.59 -4.58 -30.84
N TYR A 184 -9.10 -5.76 -30.44
CA TYR A 184 -9.58 -7.03 -30.99
C TYR A 184 -10.58 -7.62 -30.00
N VAL A 185 -11.83 -7.79 -30.46
CA VAL A 185 -12.90 -8.45 -29.70
C VAL A 185 -13.18 -9.79 -30.36
N TYR A 186 -13.00 -10.86 -29.60
CA TYR A 186 -13.34 -12.21 -30.06
C TYR A 186 -14.76 -12.52 -29.62
N ILE A 187 -15.65 -12.78 -30.58
CA ILE A 187 -17.07 -13.00 -30.34
C ILE A 187 -17.43 -14.41 -30.81
N GLU A 188 -18.02 -15.21 -29.91
CA GLU A 188 -18.65 -16.49 -30.23
C GLU A 188 -20.18 -16.28 -30.34
N ALA A 189 -20.76 -16.62 -31.48
CA ALA A 189 -22.19 -16.57 -31.73
C ALA A 189 -22.74 -18.00 -31.80
N ARG A 190 -23.67 -18.35 -30.91
CA ARG A 190 -24.35 -19.66 -30.85
C ARG A 190 -25.80 -19.57 -31.26
N ASP A 191 -26.24 -20.49 -32.12
CA ASP A 191 -27.66 -20.70 -32.37
C ASP A 191 -28.29 -21.69 -31.35
N LYS A 192 -29.61 -21.91 -31.46
CA LYS A 192 -30.35 -22.83 -30.57
C LYS A 192 -29.99 -24.31 -30.74
N SER A 193 -29.31 -24.69 -31.83
CA SER A 193 -28.88 -26.05 -32.09
C SER A 193 -27.51 -26.37 -31.47
N GLY A 194 -26.84 -25.36 -30.90
CA GLY A 194 -25.51 -25.49 -30.30
C GLY A 194 -24.37 -25.26 -31.28
N LEU A 195 -24.67 -24.91 -32.54
CA LEU A 195 -23.66 -24.51 -33.53
C LEU A 195 -23.12 -23.13 -33.17
N SER A 196 -21.80 -23.05 -32.96
CA SER A 196 -21.07 -21.81 -32.68
C SER A 196 -20.25 -21.34 -33.89
N GLY A 197 -20.15 -20.03 -34.06
CA GLY A 197 -19.24 -19.38 -34.99
C GLY A 197 -18.44 -18.30 -34.27
N GLU A 198 -17.12 -18.28 -34.48
CA GLU A 198 -16.22 -17.29 -33.91
C GLU A 198 -15.93 -16.18 -34.92
N MET A 199 -15.92 -14.92 -34.47
CA MET A 199 -15.48 -13.78 -35.26
C MET A 199 -14.53 -12.89 -34.46
N THR A 200 -13.49 -12.40 -35.13
CA THR A 200 -12.59 -11.38 -34.58
C THR A 200 -13.01 -10.03 -35.11
N VAL A 201 -13.59 -9.20 -34.25
CA VAL A 201 -13.92 -7.82 -34.59
C VAL A 201 -12.71 -6.94 -34.30
N LYS A 202 -12.16 -6.37 -35.36
CA LYS A 202 -11.15 -5.31 -35.26
C LYS A 202 -11.86 -3.97 -35.15
N ILE A 203 -11.81 -3.36 -33.98
CA ILE A 203 -12.33 -2.01 -33.75
C ILE A 203 -11.14 -1.05 -33.83
N ASP A 204 -11.03 -0.39 -34.98
CA ASP A 204 -10.13 0.75 -35.19
C ASP A 204 -10.93 2.03 -34.90
N GLY A 205 -10.46 2.89 -33.99
CA GLY A 205 -11.21 4.12 -33.65
C GLY A 205 -10.96 4.73 -32.27
N PHE A 206 -10.03 4.21 -31.47
CA PHE A 206 -9.64 4.90 -30.24
C PHE A 206 -9.01 6.26 -30.59
N LYS A 207 -9.46 7.32 -29.90
CA LYS A 207 -9.11 8.73 -30.15
C LYS A 207 -7.65 8.85 -30.60
N LYS A 208 -7.42 9.34 -31.82
CA LYS A 208 -6.06 9.60 -32.30
C LYS A 208 -5.41 10.50 -31.26
N TYR A 209 -4.30 10.07 -30.65
CA TYR A 209 -3.62 10.92 -29.68
C TYR A 209 -3.32 12.26 -30.33
N GLU A 210 -3.74 13.32 -29.66
CA GLU A 210 -3.50 14.67 -30.13
C GLU A 210 -2.00 14.94 -30.03
N ILE A 211 -1.41 15.30 -31.17
CA ILE A 211 0.01 15.64 -31.22
C ILE A 211 0.14 17.02 -30.59
N LEU A 212 0.92 17.12 -29.52
CA LEU A 212 1.20 18.39 -28.86
C LEU A 212 1.90 19.35 -29.83
N THR A 213 1.44 20.59 -29.86
CA THR A 213 2.14 21.69 -30.55
C THR A 213 3.35 22.14 -29.73
N LEU A 214 4.31 22.84 -30.36
CA LEU A 214 5.47 23.41 -29.66
C LEU A 214 5.06 24.37 -28.53
N GLU A 215 3.99 25.15 -28.73
CA GLU A 215 3.42 26.01 -27.71
C GLU A 215 2.93 25.20 -26.49
N GLN A 216 2.26 24.07 -26.73
CA GLN A 216 1.83 23.17 -25.66
C GLN A 216 3.02 22.53 -24.93
N TYR A 217 4.09 22.14 -25.64
CA TYR A 217 5.31 21.67 -25.00
C TYR A 217 5.94 22.74 -24.10
N ASN A 218 6.03 23.98 -24.57
CA ASN A 218 6.55 25.10 -23.77
C ASN A 218 5.68 25.37 -22.54
N LYS A 219 4.36 25.31 -22.69
CA LYS A 219 3.41 25.42 -21.57
C LYS A 219 3.63 24.30 -20.54
N ILE A 220 3.79 23.06 -20.99
CA ILE A 220 4.10 21.91 -20.12
C ILE A 220 5.42 22.15 -19.38
N VAL A 221 6.47 22.62 -20.06
CA VAL A 221 7.76 22.95 -19.43
C VAL A 221 7.60 24.01 -18.34
N ASN A 222 6.84 25.08 -18.57
CA ASN A 222 6.54 26.10 -17.56
C ASN A 222 5.77 25.50 -16.37
N ASN A 223 4.73 24.69 -16.62
CA ASN A 223 3.99 23.99 -15.58
C ASN A 223 4.88 23.06 -14.72
N ILE A 224 5.85 22.38 -15.36
CA ILE A 224 6.81 21.53 -14.67
C ILE A 224 7.72 22.38 -13.78
N LEU A 225 8.23 23.52 -14.27
CA LEU A 225 9.07 24.42 -13.48
C LEU A 225 8.34 24.95 -12.24
N VAL A 226 7.06 25.30 -12.37
CA VAL A 226 6.24 25.75 -11.24
C VAL A 226 6.01 24.61 -10.24
N SER A 227 5.54 23.46 -10.71
CA SER A 227 5.23 22.34 -9.81
C SER A 227 6.49 21.81 -9.11
N GLN A 228 7.65 21.77 -9.77
CA GLN A 228 8.90 21.30 -9.19
C GLN A 228 9.61 22.32 -8.26
N GLY A 229 9.01 23.49 -8.03
CA GLY A 229 9.55 24.50 -7.09
C GLY A 229 10.64 25.37 -7.69
N THR A 230 10.65 25.53 -9.00
CA THR A 230 11.55 26.42 -9.77
C THR A 230 10.74 27.46 -10.55
N ALA A 231 9.63 27.94 -9.97
CA ALA A 231 8.68 28.85 -10.61
C ALA A 231 9.33 30.14 -11.12
N TYR A 232 10.39 30.61 -10.45
CA TYR A 232 11.19 31.77 -10.84
C TYR A 232 11.91 31.65 -12.19
N LEU A 233 11.89 30.48 -12.83
CA LEU A 233 12.42 30.24 -14.18
C LEU A 233 11.31 30.12 -15.24
N SER A 234 10.04 30.12 -14.83
CA SER A 234 8.92 30.09 -15.78
C SER A 234 8.67 31.47 -16.39
N ASP A 235 8.20 31.51 -17.63
CA ASP A 235 8.10 32.77 -18.39
C ASP A 235 7.13 33.76 -17.73
N GLU A 236 6.11 33.24 -17.03
CA GLU A 236 5.15 34.01 -16.25
C GLU A 236 5.79 34.84 -15.13
N TYR A 237 6.96 34.44 -14.64
CA TYR A 237 7.67 35.10 -13.52
C TYR A 237 8.95 35.81 -13.95
N THR A 238 9.41 35.60 -15.19
CA THR A 238 10.63 36.23 -15.73
C THR A 238 10.35 37.39 -16.69
N SER A 239 9.13 37.53 -17.22
CA SER A 239 8.79 38.56 -18.23
C SER A 239 8.77 40.01 -17.72
N GLY A 240 9.06 40.26 -16.44
CA GLY A 240 9.01 41.60 -15.83
C GLY A 240 7.60 42.10 -15.48
N ASP A 241 6.56 41.45 -15.99
CA ASP A 241 5.15 41.81 -15.72
C ASP A 241 4.63 41.26 -14.39
N THR A 242 5.22 40.16 -13.89
CA THR A 242 4.89 39.57 -12.59
C THR A 242 6.04 39.83 -11.59
N PRO A 243 5.81 40.54 -10.48
CA PRO A 243 6.86 40.82 -9.51
C PRO A 243 7.45 39.56 -8.86
N LEU A 244 8.78 39.47 -8.77
CA LEU A 244 9.49 38.45 -7.96
C LEU A 244 9.03 38.41 -6.49
N SER A 245 8.42 39.50 -6.00
CA SER A 245 7.81 39.57 -4.67
C SER A 245 6.65 38.57 -4.47
N ASN A 246 6.14 37.96 -5.54
CA ASN A 246 5.10 36.95 -5.48
C ASN A 246 5.65 35.52 -5.26
N LEU A 247 6.97 35.36 -5.22
CA LEU A 247 7.62 34.07 -4.93
C LEU A 247 7.66 33.81 -3.43
N ASP A 248 7.61 32.52 -3.06
CA ASP A 248 7.84 32.13 -1.67
C ASP A 248 9.31 32.31 -1.25
N GLU A 249 9.55 32.41 0.07
CA GLU A 249 10.88 32.66 0.65
C GLU A 249 11.91 31.61 0.20
N LYS A 250 11.49 30.35 0.05
CA LYS A 250 12.36 29.27 -0.38
C LYS A 250 12.80 29.47 -1.83
N SER A 251 11.87 29.81 -2.72
CA SER A 251 12.14 30.10 -4.13
C SER A 251 13.11 31.28 -4.26
N ILE A 252 12.93 32.32 -3.45
CA ILE A 252 13.86 33.46 -3.36
C ILE A 252 15.26 33.00 -2.91
N LYS A 253 15.33 32.15 -1.90
CA LYS A 253 16.59 31.59 -1.40
C LYS A 253 17.28 30.71 -2.45
N ASP A 254 16.53 29.85 -3.13
CA ASP A 254 17.05 28.95 -4.17
C ASP A 254 17.57 29.75 -5.38
N LEU A 255 16.85 30.81 -5.80
CA LEU A 255 17.31 31.77 -6.81
C LEU A 255 18.63 32.44 -6.41
N ASN A 256 18.73 32.96 -5.18
CA ASN A 256 19.95 33.61 -4.69
C ASN A 256 21.13 32.62 -4.59
N ASN A 257 20.86 31.38 -4.19
CA ASN A 257 21.85 30.33 -4.12
C ASN A 257 22.37 29.95 -5.51
N ALA A 258 21.50 29.85 -6.53
CA ALA A 258 21.90 29.54 -7.90
C ALA A 258 23.03 30.47 -8.38
N ILE A 259 22.87 31.77 -8.19
CA ILE A 259 23.87 32.78 -8.58
C ILE A 259 25.12 32.71 -7.69
N SER A 260 24.95 32.68 -6.37
CA SER A 260 26.09 32.76 -5.43
C SER A 260 27.00 31.54 -5.49
N TRP A 261 26.46 30.35 -5.75
CA TRP A 261 27.23 29.11 -5.78
C TRP A 261 27.92 28.91 -7.13
N SER A 262 27.30 29.33 -8.23
CA SER A 262 27.86 29.16 -9.58
C SER A 262 29.23 29.82 -9.74
N ASP A 263 29.41 31.04 -9.25
CA ASP A 263 30.72 31.72 -9.29
C ASP A 263 31.83 30.93 -8.60
N LYS A 264 31.55 30.36 -7.42
CA LYS A 264 32.52 29.56 -6.67
C LYS A 264 32.85 28.25 -7.40
N ILE A 265 31.82 27.59 -7.93
CA ILE A 265 31.96 26.31 -8.62
C ILE A 265 32.78 26.49 -9.91
N ILE A 266 32.47 27.51 -10.72
CA ILE A 266 33.13 27.72 -12.02
C ILE A 266 34.61 28.10 -11.82
N LYS A 267 34.91 28.98 -10.86
CA LYS A 267 36.31 29.29 -10.50
C LYS A 267 37.12 28.04 -10.16
N LYS A 268 36.51 27.10 -9.43
CA LYS A 268 37.17 25.84 -9.06
C LYS A 268 37.21 24.85 -10.22
N TYR A 269 36.17 24.78 -11.03
CA TYR A 269 36.12 23.94 -12.23
C TYR A 269 37.24 24.32 -13.21
N ASN A 270 37.49 25.62 -13.41
CA ASN A 270 38.53 26.14 -14.30
C ASN A 270 39.97 25.87 -13.82
N VAL A 271 40.17 25.39 -12.59
CA VAL A 271 41.49 24.86 -12.15
C VAL A 271 41.85 23.59 -12.95
N GLY A 272 40.86 22.86 -13.48
CA GLY A 272 41.08 21.79 -14.44
C GLY A 272 41.73 20.53 -13.87
N VAL A 273 41.49 20.22 -12.59
CA VAL A 273 42.08 19.07 -11.88
C VAL A 273 41.85 17.75 -12.64
N PHE A 274 40.67 17.59 -13.25
CA PHE A 274 40.31 16.42 -14.06
C PHE A 274 39.90 16.80 -15.48
N ALA A 275 40.74 17.55 -16.21
CA ALA A 275 40.40 18.14 -17.52
C ALA A 275 39.86 17.16 -18.59
N LYS A 276 40.15 15.86 -18.51
CA LYS A 276 39.63 14.83 -19.43
C LYS A 276 38.28 14.23 -19.02
N ASN A 277 37.80 14.52 -17.81
CA ASN A 277 36.56 13.99 -17.24
C ASN A 277 35.73 15.16 -16.66
N PRO A 278 35.07 15.96 -17.52
CA PRO A 278 34.25 17.12 -17.11
C PRO A 278 33.31 16.86 -15.93
N LEU A 279 32.58 15.74 -15.90
CA LEU A 279 31.65 15.45 -14.80
C LEU A 279 32.37 15.27 -13.46
N ALA A 280 33.51 14.58 -13.45
CA ALA A 280 34.31 14.40 -12.25
C ALA A 280 34.99 15.70 -11.79
N ASN A 281 35.44 16.52 -12.75
CA ASN A 281 35.96 17.85 -12.46
C ASN A 281 34.88 18.73 -11.82
N PHE A 282 33.65 18.65 -12.32
CA PHE A 282 32.50 19.33 -11.75
C PHE A 282 32.11 18.79 -10.37
N TYR A 283 32.12 17.47 -10.18
CA TYR A 283 31.88 16.86 -8.89
C TYR A 283 32.86 17.41 -7.84
N TYR A 284 34.16 17.38 -8.14
CA TYR A 284 35.20 17.98 -7.29
C TYR A 284 34.91 19.47 -6.99
N ALA A 285 34.67 20.27 -8.03
CA ALA A 285 34.46 21.70 -7.89
C ALA A 285 33.22 22.05 -7.04
N SER A 286 32.16 21.25 -7.17
CA SER A 286 30.88 21.51 -6.51
C SER A 286 30.73 20.84 -5.14
N THR A 287 31.62 19.92 -4.75
CA THR A 287 31.58 19.19 -3.48
C THR A 287 32.61 19.65 -2.46
N PHE A 288 33.64 20.37 -2.90
CA PHE A 288 34.71 20.89 -2.05
C PHE A 288 34.24 21.61 -0.77
N ASP A 289 33.08 22.28 -0.78
CA ASP A 289 32.60 23.08 0.37
C ASP A 289 31.41 22.48 1.16
N ASN A 290 31.03 21.21 0.92
CA ASN A 290 29.71 20.70 1.34
C ASN A 290 29.65 19.95 2.69
N GLY A 291 29.98 20.60 3.81
CA GLY A 291 29.41 20.16 5.10
C GLY A 291 30.34 19.92 6.29
N VAL A 292 31.58 20.42 6.28
CA VAL A 292 32.31 20.62 7.54
C VAL A 292 31.98 22.02 8.05
N THR A 293 31.41 22.13 9.24
CA THR A 293 31.15 23.43 9.86
C THR A 293 32.49 24.07 10.24
N ILE A 294 32.75 25.26 9.70
CA ILE A 294 33.80 26.13 10.23
C ILE A 294 33.15 26.90 11.36
N GLU A 295 33.58 26.64 12.58
CA GLU A 295 33.07 27.35 13.74
C GLU A 295 33.75 28.71 13.84
N ALA A 296 33.04 29.72 14.34
CA ALA A 296 33.59 31.07 14.50
C ALA A 296 34.81 31.10 15.45
N THR A 297 34.99 30.05 16.26
CA THR A 297 36.06 29.85 17.23
C THR A 297 37.27 29.10 16.68
N ASP A 298 37.21 28.55 15.45
CA ASP A 298 38.34 27.83 14.85
C ASP A 298 39.54 28.76 14.62
N THR A 299 40.73 28.32 15.00
CA THR A 299 41.98 29.00 14.67
C THR A 299 42.26 28.95 13.16
N ALA A 300 43.10 29.87 12.65
CA ALA A 300 43.47 29.89 11.23
C ALA A 300 44.08 28.55 10.75
N GLN A 301 44.82 27.86 11.61
CA GLN A 301 45.40 26.55 11.31
C GLN A 301 44.34 25.45 11.23
N GLU A 302 43.36 25.44 12.14
CA GLU A 302 42.22 24.51 12.11
C GLU A 302 41.36 24.73 10.88
N ILE A 303 41.10 26.00 10.51
CA ILE A 303 40.38 26.35 9.28
C ILE A 303 41.14 25.84 8.06
N ALA A 304 42.45 26.05 7.98
CA ALA A 304 43.27 25.59 6.87
C ALA A 304 43.28 24.05 6.75
N LEU A 305 43.40 23.34 7.88
CA LEU A 305 43.36 21.89 7.91
C LEU A 305 41.97 21.34 7.52
N LYS A 306 40.89 21.95 8.05
CA LYS A 306 39.51 21.61 7.68
C LYS A 306 39.27 21.81 6.18
N ARG A 307 39.84 22.84 5.55
CA ARG A 307 39.74 23.08 4.10
C ARG A 307 40.55 22.07 3.29
N LYS A 308 41.80 21.79 3.70
CA LYS A 308 42.64 20.79 3.03
C LYS A 308 42.00 19.40 3.04
N ASN A 309 41.51 18.96 4.20
CA ASN A 309 40.86 17.65 4.32
C ASN A 309 39.60 17.53 3.44
N ARG A 310 38.87 18.63 3.22
CA ARG A 310 37.75 18.64 2.26
C ARG A 310 38.23 18.48 0.83
N GLU A 311 39.31 19.18 0.48
CA GLU A 311 39.89 19.09 -0.85
C GLU A 311 40.32 17.68 -1.19
N ASP A 312 41.06 17.06 -0.26
CA ASP A 312 41.56 15.70 -0.39
C ASP A 312 40.40 14.70 -0.55
N LEU A 313 39.31 14.87 0.21
CA LEU A 313 38.10 14.04 0.07
C LEU A 313 37.39 14.24 -1.26
N ALA A 314 37.22 15.48 -1.72
CA ALA A 314 36.58 15.78 -3.00
C ALA A 314 37.39 15.22 -4.17
N ILE A 315 38.72 15.32 -4.11
CA ILE A 315 39.66 14.71 -5.06
C ILE A 315 39.53 13.18 -5.03
N GLN A 316 39.46 12.58 -3.85
CA GLN A 316 39.30 11.14 -3.71
C GLN A 316 37.99 10.67 -4.37
N GLN A 317 36.86 11.29 -4.03
CA GLN A 317 35.55 10.92 -4.59
C GLN A 317 35.45 11.17 -6.10
N ALA A 318 36.07 12.25 -6.61
CA ALA A 318 36.16 12.47 -8.05
C ALA A 318 37.06 11.44 -8.76
N ASN A 319 38.16 11.03 -8.13
CA ASN A 319 38.96 9.92 -8.63
C ASN A 319 38.21 8.59 -8.58
N ASP A 320 37.36 8.37 -7.58
CA ASP A 320 36.51 7.20 -7.49
C ASP A 320 35.48 7.19 -8.63
N LEU A 321 34.94 8.36 -9.00
CA LEU A 321 34.08 8.54 -10.17
C LEU A 321 34.83 8.23 -11.49
N ILE A 322 36.12 8.56 -11.61
CA ILE A 322 36.89 8.37 -12.87
C ILE A 322 37.54 6.97 -12.98
N TYR A 323 38.23 6.52 -11.93
CA TYR A 323 39.35 5.59 -12.05
C TYR A 323 39.24 4.27 -11.29
N ARG A 324 38.33 4.10 -10.31
CA ARG A 324 38.45 2.94 -9.39
C ARG A 324 37.58 1.72 -9.66
N LYS A 325 38.25 0.60 -9.37
CA LYS A 325 37.95 -0.85 -9.45
C LYS A 325 37.94 -1.43 -8.02
N GLU A 326 36.99 -2.30 -7.62
CA GLU A 326 37.32 -3.45 -6.71
C GLU A 326 36.30 -4.63 -6.51
N LYS A 327 36.30 -5.73 -7.28
CA LYS A 327 36.06 -7.12 -6.76
C LYS A 327 34.69 -7.59 -6.13
N GLN A 328 33.68 -7.91 -6.94
CA GLN A 328 32.54 -8.88 -6.74
C GLN A 328 31.78 -9.50 -7.98
N GLN A 329 32.02 -10.79 -8.27
CA GLN A 329 31.73 -11.63 -9.48
C GLN A 329 30.44 -11.43 -10.34
N LEU A 330 30.57 -11.26 -11.67
CA LEU A 330 29.50 -11.41 -12.69
C LEU A 330 29.57 -12.76 -13.41
N LYS A 331 28.44 -13.28 -13.92
CA LYS A 331 28.34 -14.53 -14.69
C LYS A 331 28.10 -14.23 -16.18
N ASP A 332 28.90 -14.82 -17.06
CA ASP A 332 28.78 -14.81 -18.51
C ASP A 332 27.47 -15.50 -18.93
N LEU A 333 26.55 -14.73 -19.52
CA LEU A 333 25.18 -15.14 -19.86
C LEU A 333 25.10 -16.21 -20.96
N GLU A 334 26.11 -16.34 -21.82
CA GLU A 334 26.16 -17.37 -22.86
C GLU A 334 26.89 -18.64 -22.40
N LYS A 335 27.82 -18.51 -21.45
CA LYS A 335 28.77 -19.58 -21.07
C LYS A 335 28.58 -20.13 -19.66
N GLY A 336 27.69 -19.55 -18.86
CA GLY A 336 27.40 -19.99 -17.49
C GLY A 336 28.60 -19.89 -16.52
N THR A 337 29.66 -19.16 -16.86
CA THR A 337 30.91 -19.06 -16.09
C THR A 337 31.11 -17.66 -15.52
N ILE A 338 31.81 -17.54 -14.39
CA ILE A 338 32.04 -16.25 -13.72
C ILE A 338 33.10 -15.42 -14.49
N LYS A 339 32.72 -14.22 -14.96
CA LYS A 339 33.56 -13.17 -15.54
C LYS A 339 33.47 -11.89 -14.67
N GLU A 340 34.20 -11.88 -13.57
CA GLU A 340 34.72 -10.67 -12.90
C GLU A 340 33.76 -9.49 -12.49
N PRO A 341 34.28 -8.47 -11.78
CA PRO A 341 33.58 -7.38 -11.05
C PRO A 341 32.47 -6.40 -11.48
N GLY A 342 31.50 -5.97 -10.64
CA GLY A 342 30.74 -4.69 -10.83
C GLY A 342 30.43 -3.81 -9.58
N TYR A 343 30.49 -2.46 -9.73
CA TYR A 343 30.23 -1.38 -8.74
C TYR A 343 29.41 -0.24 -9.37
N SER A 344 28.65 0.52 -8.57
CA SER A 344 27.89 1.68 -9.07
C SER A 344 28.47 3.01 -8.59
N ASP A 345 28.94 3.82 -9.54
CA ASP A 345 29.24 5.25 -9.41
C ASP A 345 27.99 6.12 -9.27
N ALA A 346 26.81 5.52 -9.37
CA ALA A 346 25.55 6.22 -9.59
C ALA A 346 25.17 7.18 -8.45
N GLN A 347 25.67 6.98 -7.24
CA GLN A 347 25.53 7.94 -6.12
C GLN A 347 26.23 9.27 -6.42
N TYR A 348 27.48 9.21 -6.89
CA TYR A 348 28.27 10.38 -7.23
C TYR A 348 27.76 11.04 -8.50
N VAL A 349 27.36 10.25 -9.50
CA VAL A 349 26.68 10.72 -10.71
C VAL A 349 25.42 11.49 -10.35
N ARG A 350 24.54 10.92 -9.53
CA ARG A 350 23.32 11.58 -9.06
C ARG A 350 23.63 12.89 -8.33
N THR A 351 24.64 12.89 -7.47
CA THR A 351 25.07 14.10 -6.73
C THR A 351 25.56 15.19 -7.69
N ALA A 352 26.33 14.83 -8.72
CA ALA A 352 26.75 15.77 -9.77
C ALA A 352 25.54 16.32 -10.52
N VAL A 353 24.59 15.49 -10.93
CA VAL A 353 23.35 15.93 -11.61
C VAL A 353 22.56 16.93 -10.76
N GLN A 354 22.37 16.66 -9.47
CA GLN A 354 21.67 17.56 -8.54
C GLN A 354 22.34 18.94 -8.45
N LYS A 355 23.68 18.97 -8.46
CA LYS A 355 24.44 20.22 -8.35
C LYS A 355 24.54 20.96 -9.68
N LEU A 356 24.53 20.24 -10.80
CA LEU A 356 24.56 20.85 -12.12
C LEU A 356 23.31 21.69 -12.40
N LEU A 357 22.18 21.35 -11.75
CA LEU A 357 20.98 22.18 -11.74
C LEU A 357 21.29 23.62 -11.30
N ILE A 358 22.15 23.83 -10.30
CA ILE A 358 22.52 25.16 -9.81
C ILE A 358 23.14 26.01 -10.92
N LEU A 359 24.05 25.44 -11.72
CA LEU A 359 24.67 26.12 -12.86
C LEU A 359 23.64 26.43 -13.95
N ALA A 360 22.79 25.47 -14.30
CA ALA A 360 21.76 25.64 -15.32
C ALA A 360 20.76 26.73 -14.94
N GLN A 361 20.34 26.78 -13.67
CA GLN A 361 19.48 27.85 -13.15
C GLN A 361 20.19 29.21 -13.20
N SER A 362 21.46 29.27 -12.81
CA SER A 362 22.24 30.50 -12.86
C SER A 362 22.42 31.04 -14.28
N TYR A 363 22.45 30.19 -15.32
CA TYR A 363 22.54 30.68 -16.69
C TYR A 363 21.34 31.55 -17.08
N LEU A 364 20.14 31.22 -16.59
CA LEU A 364 18.87 31.85 -16.95
C LEU A 364 18.51 33.08 -16.10
N LEU A 365 19.27 33.38 -15.06
CA LEU A 365 18.93 34.43 -14.09
C LEU A 365 19.73 35.71 -14.36
N GLU A 366 19.06 36.79 -14.74
CA GLU A 366 19.75 38.09 -14.95
C GLU A 366 20.25 38.69 -13.62
N ARG A 367 19.41 38.65 -12.59
CA ARG A 367 19.63 39.30 -11.31
C ARG A 367 19.19 38.43 -10.14
N ASN A 368 19.80 38.67 -8.98
CA ASN A 368 19.34 38.07 -7.73
C ASN A 368 18.14 38.82 -7.14
N SER A 369 17.59 38.35 -6.02
CA SER A 369 16.41 38.98 -5.40
C SER A 369 16.66 40.39 -4.84
N SER A 370 17.92 40.83 -4.76
CA SER A 370 18.32 42.17 -4.33
C SER A 370 18.69 43.09 -5.51
N GLY A 371 18.48 42.63 -6.76
CA GLY A 371 18.81 43.39 -7.97
C GLY A 371 20.27 43.33 -8.41
N LYS A 372 21.12 42.55 -7.72
CA LYS A 372 22.54 42.38 -8.09
C LYS A 372 22.65 41.54 -9.36
N GLU A 373 23.46 42.02 -10.30
CA GLU A 373 23.74 41.35 -11.57
C GLU A 373 24.43 40.00 -11.37
N ASN A 374 24.01 39.03 -12.17
CA ASN A 374 24.64 37.73 -12.27
C ASN A 374 25.64 37.73 -13.44
N PRO A 375 26.95 37.57 -13.20
CA PRO A 375 27.96 37.57 -14.26
C PRO A 375 27.86 36.35 -15.20
N TRP A 376 27.07 35.34 -14.82
CA TRP A 376 26.89 34.12 -15.60
C TRP A 376 25.60 34.09 -16.43
N TYR A 377 24.81 35.17 -16.39
CA TYR A 377 23.60 35.30 -17.19
C TYR A 377 23.93 35.22 -18.68
N HIS A 378 23.36 34.22 -19.36
CA HIS A 378 23.60 33.91 -20.78
C HIS A 378 25.09 33.80 -21.17
N SER A 379 25.97 33.45 -20.22
CA SER A 379 27.41 33.31 -20.47
C SER A 379 27.73 32.11 -21.35
N GLU A 380 28.42 32.37 -22.46
CA GLU A 380 28.89 31.34 -23.39
C GLU A 380 29.86 30.35 -22.71
N GLU A 381 30.69 30.82 -21.78
CA GLU A 381 31.58 29.95 -20.99
C GLU A 381 30.78 28.95 -20.15
N LEU A 382 29.77 29.44 -19.41
CA LEU A 382 28.93 28.59 -18.56
C LEU A 382 28.15 27.57 -19.41
N LYS A 383 27.57 28.01 -20.54
CA LYS A 383 26.86 27.12 -21.46
C LYS A 383 27.77 26.01 -21.98
N ASN A 384 29.01 26.33 -22.33
CA ASN A 384 30.00 25.35 -22.79
C ASN A 384 30.42 24.37 -21.68
N ILE A 385 30.60 24.84 -20.44
CA ILE A 385 30.88 23.99 -19.29
C ILE A 385 29.72 23.01 -19.04
N ILE A 386 28.48 23.51 -18.99
CA ILE A 386 27.28 22.67 -18.83
C ILE A 386 27.20 21.62 -19.94
N THR A 387 27.41 22.03 -21.19
CA THR A 387 27.38 21.13 -22.35
C THR A 387 28.44 20.04 -22.23
N ALA A 388 29.67 20.39 -21.87
CA ALA A 388 30.76 19.42 -21.73
C ALA A 388 30.51 18.40 -20.61
N ILE A 389 29.95 18.85 -19.49
CA ILE A 389 29.59 17.97 -18.37
C ILE A 389 28.46 17.00 -18.78
N MET A 390 27.43 17.49 -19.47
CA MET A 390 26.31 16.67 -19.92
C MET A 390 26.71 15.67 -21.02
N ASP A 391 27.58 16.08 -21.94
CA ASP A 391 28.13 15.17 -22.95
C ASP A 391 28.98 14.06 -22.29
N ASP A 392 29.75 14.40 -21.26
CA ASP A 392 30.54 13.43 -20.49
C ASP A 392 29.65 12.45 -19.71
N LEU A 393 28.60 12.96 -19.04
CA LEU A 393 27.56 12.17 -18.37
C LEU A 393 26.96 11.13 -19.32
N ALA A 394 26.44 11.58 -20.47
CA ALA A 394 25.75 10.74 -21.45
C ALA A 394 26.68 9.80 -22.23
N LYS A 395 27.99 9.99 -22.14
CA LYS A 395 28.97 9.12 -22.80
C LYS A 395 29.53 8.06 -21.85
N ASN A 396 29.80 8.45 -20.60
CA ASN A 396 30.64 7.64 -19.71
C ASN A 396 29.91 7.14 -18.46
N TYR A 397 28.82 7.79 -18.03
CA TYR A 397 28.27 7.61 -16.69
C TYR A 397 26.80 7.17 -16.63
N PHE A 398 25.97 7.65 -17.57
CA PHE A 398 24.54 7.29 -17.63
C PHE A 398 24.05 7.28 -19.08
N PHE A 399 24.09 6.12 -19.72
CA PHE A 399 23.93 6.00 -21.18
C PHE A 399 23.22 4.71 -21.63
N GLU A 400 22.77 4.68 -22.89
CA GLU A 400 22.12 3.52 -23.48
C GLU A 400 23.07 2.32 -23.61
N GLY A 401 22.65 1.14 -23.15
CA GLY A 401 23.48 -0.07 -23.18
C GLY A 401 24.45 -0.21 -22.00
N GLN A 402 24.46 0.75 -21.06
CA GLN A 402 25.27 0.66 -19.86
C GLN A 402 24.84 -0.54 -18.99
N GLN A 403 25.82 -1.19 -18.37
CA GLN A 403 25.57 -2.24 -17.38
C GLN A 403 24.91 -1.67 -16.12
N GLN A 404 23.76 -2.22 -15.71
CA GLN A 404 23.17 -1.87 -14.42
C GLN A 404 23.97 -2.56 -13.31
N PHE A 405 24.25 -1.83 -12.23
CA PHE A 405 24.93 -2.35 -11.05
C PHE A 405 23.94 -2.52 -9.88
N VAL A 406 24.40 -3.18 -8.80
CA VAL A 406 23.58 -3.86 -7.76
C VAL A 406 22.37 -3.06 -7.26
N ASN A 407 22.52 -1.75 -7.04
CA ASN A 407 21.39 -0.93 -6.61
C ASN A 407 20.64 -0.35 -7.82
N TRP A 408 19.64 -1.11 -8.27
CA TRP A 408 18.72 -0.75 -9.35
C TRP A 408 18.06 0.63 -9.18
N TRP A 409 17.83 1.05 -7.93
CA TRP A 409 17.13 2.30 -7.63
C TRP A 409 17.84 3.51 -8.25
N PHE A 410 19.17 3.55 -8.29
CA PHE A 410 19.86 4.70 -8.89
C PHE A 410 19.61 4.83 -10.39
N TYR A 411 19.58 3.72 -11.12
CA TYR A 411 19.42 3.69 -12.57
C TYR A 411 17.97 3.85 -13.01
N GLU A 412 17.05 3.29 -12.25
CA GLU A 412 15.62 3.26 -12.58
C GLU A 412 14.82 4.39 -11.90
N ILE A 413 15.34 5.05 -10.86
CA ILE A 413 14.60 6.09 -10.11
C ILE A 413 15.49 7.29 -9.79
N GLY A 414 16.56 7.11 -9.02
CA GLY A 414 17.35 8.18 -8.41
C GLY A 414 17.97 9.17 -9.40
N ILE A 415 18.76 8.69 -10.36
CA ILE A 415 19.33 9.52 -11.44
C ILE A 415 18.21 10.03 -12.34
N PRO A 416 17.31 9.20 -12.91
CA PRO A 416 16.23 9.70 -13.78
C PRO A 416 15.39 10.82 -13.15
N ARG A 417 15.05 10.71 -11.87
CA ARG A 417 14.25 11.72 -11.15
C ARG A 417 14.95 13.07 -11.08
N ASP A 418 16.24 13.11 -10.79
CA ASP A 418 16.97 14.36 -10.63
C ASP A 418 17.49 14.88 -11.99
N LEU A 419 17.82 13.98 -12.92
CA LEU A 419 18.21 14.31 -14.29
C LEU A 419 17.07 14.96 -15.06
N THR A 420 15.85 14.46 -14.96
CA THR A 420 14.70 15.07 -15.64
C THR A 420 14.41 16.49 -15.16
N LYS A 421 14.60 16.80 -13.87
CA LYS A 421 14.51 18.18 -13.36
C LYS A 421 15.55 19.09 -14.03
N LEU A 422 16.79 18.63 -14.12
CA LEU A 422 17.86 19.35 -14.83
C LEU A 422 17.51 19.53 -16.30
N MET A 423 17.04 18.47 -16.97
CA MET A 423 16.70 18.51 -18.39
C MET A 423 15.60 19.53 -18.73
N VAL A 424 14.62 19.73 -17.84
CA VAL A 424 13.59 20.78 -18.00
C VAL A 424 14.21 22.17 -18.02
N VAL A 425 15.19 22.44 -17.14
CA VAL A 425 15.92 23.72 -17.13
C VAL A 425 16.83 23.85 -18.36
N LEU A 426 17.52 22.77 -18.75
CA LEU A 426 18.38 22.76 -19.94
C LEU A 426 17.59 23.02 -21.22
N PHE A 427 16.35 22.52 -21.32
CA PHE A 427 15.48 22.83 -22.45
C PHE A 427 15.29 24.33 -22.64
N LYS A 428 15.15 25.11 -21.54
CA LYS A 428 15.16 26.58 -21.60
C LYS A 428 16.51 27.16 -21.99
N VAL A 429 17.60 26.67 -21.42
CA VAL A 429 18.98 27.12 -21.74
C VAL A 429 19.30 27.01 -23.23
N TYR A 430 18.77 25.98 -23.89
CA TYR A 430 19.01 25.70 -25.31
C TYR A 430 17.81 25.99 -26.21
N ASN A 431 16.81 26.74 -25.73
CA ASN A 431 15.58 26.99 -26.49
C ASN A 431 15.85 27.68 -27.83
N ASP A 432 16.78 28.63 -27.86
CA ASP A 432 17.16 29.35 -29.09
C ASP A 432 17.77 28.41 -30.13
N GLU A 433 18.62 27.46 -29.72
CA GLU A 433 19.19 26.47 -30.63
C GLU A 433 18.16 25.44 -31.09
N LEU A 434 17.28 25.00 -30.20
CA LEU A 434 16.22 24.01 -30.48
C LEU A 434 15.14 24.57 -31.41
N THR A 435 14.86 25.88 -31.33
CA THR A 435 13.87 26.57 -32.15
C THR A 435 14.48 27.33 -33.34
N SER A 436 15.79 27.16 -33.56
CA SER A 436 16.50 27.86 -34.63
C SER A 436 15.97 27.49 -36.01
N ASN A 437 15.89 28.48 -36.90
CA ASN A 437 15.61 28.26 -38.32
C ASN A 437 16.76 27.52 -39.04
N ASP A 438 17.96 27.46 -38.44
CA ASP A 438 19.04 26.60 -38.90
C ASP A 438 18.75 25.15 -38.49
N LYS A 439 18.25 24.37 -39.45
CA LYS A 439 17.90 22.96 -39.26
C LYS A 439 19.08 22.11 -38.78
N ALA A 440 20.31 22.41 -39.18
CA ALA A 440 21.48 21.64 -38.77
C ALA A 440 21.82 21.91 -37.30
N LEU A 441 21.71 23.17 -36.87
CA LEU A 441 21.86 23.56 -35.47
C LEU A 441 20.78 22.92 -34.60
N ALA A 442 19.50 23.06 -34.98
CA ALA A 442 18.38 22.45 -34.27
C ALA A 442 18.55 20.93 -34.15
N SER A 443 18.83 20.24 -35.26
CA SER A 443 19.07 18.78 -35.26
C SER A 443 20.23 18.35 -34.35
N ARG A 444 21.30 19.16 -34.27
CA ARG A 444 22.45 18.89 -33.40
C ARG A 444 22.07 18.95 -31.92
N TYR A 445 21.25 19.92 -31.53
CA TYR A 445 20.80 20.06 -30.14
C TYR A 445 19.69 19.07 -29.79
N GLU A 446 18.80 18.73 -30.73
CA GLU A 446 17.88 17.59 -30.58
C GLU A 446 18.64 16.28 -30.32
N ALA A 447 19.71 16.01 -31.06
CA ALA A 447 20.56 14.84 -30.86
C ALA A 447 21.25 14.86 -29.48
N LYS A 448 21.64 16.03 -28.96
CA LYS A 448 22.18 16.18 -27.60
C LYS A 448 21.13 15.84 -26.55
N LEU A 449 19.93 16.42 -26.63
CA LEU A 449 18.84 16.10 -25.70
C LEU A 449 18.50 14.60 -25.69
N LYS A 450 18.47 13.98 -26.89
CA LYS A 450 18.25 12.54 -27.03
C LYS A 450 19.37 11.73 -26.36
N SER A 451 20.62 12.14 -26.53
CA SER A 451 21.77 11.50 -25.86
C SER A 451 21.70 11.63 -24.35
N TRP A 452 21.45 12.84 -23.83
CA TRP A 452 21.37 13.14 -22.40
C TRP A 452 20.21 12.42 -21.69
N THR A 453 19.14 12.09 -22.41
CA THR A 453 18.01 11.30 -21.90
C THR A 453 18.08 9.81 -22.25
N GLY A 454 19.09 9.38 -23.03
CA GLY A 454 19.20 8.02 -23.55
C GLY A 454 19.25 6.95 -22.46
N GLY A 455 19.97 7.21 -21.36
CA GLY A 455 19.99 6.31 -20.21
C GLY A 455 18.61 6.10 -19.58
N ILE A 456 17.76 7.14 -19.50
CA ILE A 456 16.40 7.03 -18.95
C ILE A 456 15.58 6.06 -19.80
N ASN A 457 15.53 6.29 -21.12
CA ASN A 457 14.75 5.47 -22.03
C ASN A 457 15.26 4.03 -22.13
N TYR A 458 16.55 3.81 -21.86
CA TYR A 458 17.16 2.49 -21.83
C TYR A 458 16.82 1.71 -20.55
N PHE A 459 16.98 2.32 -19.37
CA PHE A 459 16.69 1.68 -18.09
C PHE A 459 15.18 1.58 -17.80
N LEU A 460 14.40 2.52 -18.33
CA LEU A 460 12.94 2.62 -18.16
C LEU A 460 12.20 2.66 -19.52
N PRO A 461 12.27 1.61 -20.35
CA PRO A 461 11.64 1.60 -21.66
C PRO A 461 10.11 1.61 -21.60
N ASN A 462 9.51 1.24 -20.46
CA ASN A 462 8.06 1.22 -20.24
C ASN A 462 7.76 1.33 -18.73
N ALA A 463 6.83 2.23 -18.35
CA ALA A 463 6.49 2.47 -16.95
C ALA A 463 5.89 1.25 -16.21
N ARG A 464 5.33 0.28 -16.94
CA ARG A 464 4.78 -0.97 -16.39
C ARG A 464 5.84 -1.87 -15.76
N TYR A 465 7.11 -1.70 -16.12
CA TYR A 465 8.14 -2.67 -15.79
C TYR A 465 9.42 -2.04 -15.23
N GLY A 466 9.92 -2.61 -14.13
CA GLY A 466 11.29 -2.44 -13.66
C GLY A 466 12.19 -3.57 -14.16
N GLY A 467 13.51 -3.33 -14.14
CA GLY A 467 14.51 -4.27 -14.64
C GLY A 467 14.29 -4.66 -16.11
N ALA A 468 13.74 -3.75 -16.91
CA ALA A 468 13.40 -4.01 -18.30
C ALA A 468 14.59 -3.82 -19.27
N ALA A 469 15.66 -3.17 -18.83
CA ALA A 469 16.91 -3.11 -19.57
C ALA A 469 17.53 -4.50 -19.72
N LYS A 470 18.10 -4.78 -20.89
CA LYS A 470 18.81 -6.05 -21.16
C LYS A 470 20.00 -6.28 -20.23
N THR A 471 20.54 -5.21 -19.67
CA THR A 471 21.65 -5.23 -18.73
C THR A 471 21.21 -5.10 -17.28
N ALA A 472 19.91 -5.25 -16.96
CA ALA A 472 19.43 -5.12 -15.59
C ALA A 472 19.95 -6.24 -14.68
N ILE A 473 20.37 -5.86 -13.46
CA ILE A 473 20.85 -6.77 -12.41
C ILE A 473 20.07 -6.51 -11.13
N LEU A 474 19.68 -7.59 -10.45
CA LEU A 474 19.10 -7.55 -9.11
C LEU A 474 19.80 -8.59 -8.23
N ASN A 475 20.30 -8.19 -7.05
CA ASN A 475 21.00 -9.07 -6.11
C ASN A 475 22.10 -9.93 -6.77
N PHE A 476 22.95 -9.30 -7.59
CA PHE A 476 24.06 -9.95 -8.30
C PHE A 476 23.64 -10.95 -9.39
N VAL A 477 22.36 -11.00 -9.76
CA VAL A 477 21.83 -11.89 -10.79
C VAL A 477 21.21 -11.06 -11.94
N PRO A 478 21.49 -11.42 -13.21
CA PRO A 478 20.79 -10.83 -14.35
C PRO A 478 19.27 -11.00 -14.25
N VAL A 479 18.54 -9.93 -14.55
CA VAL A 479 17.07 -9.98 -14.55
C VAL A 479 16.60 -10.75 -15.79
N THR A 480 16.08 -11.96 -15.59
CA THR A 480 15.52 -12.79 -16.67
C THR A 480 14.02 -12.55 -16.89
N LYS A 481 13.34 -11.97 -15.90
CA LYS A 481 11.92 -11.62 -15.95
C LYS A 481 11.72 -10.19 -15.46
N LYS A 482 11.06 -9.37 -16.28
CA LYS A 482 10.69 -7.99 -15.94
C LYS A 482 9.85 -7.96 -14.66
N ARG A 483 10.11 -6.99 -13.77
CA ARG A 483 9.32 -6.77 -12.56
C ARG A 483 8.10 -5.93 -12.91
N LEU A 484 6.90 -6.44 -12.70
CA LEU A 484 5.69 -5.62 -12.83
C LEU A 484 5.75 -4.52 -11.76
N GLN A 485 5.55 -3.28 -12.17
CA GLN A 485 5.41 -2.17 -11.24
C GLN A 485 3.93 -1.99 -10.91
N THR A 486 3.63 -1.87 -9.63
CA THR A 486 2.29 -1.71 -9.06
C THR A 486 2.28 -0.56 -8.08
N GLY A 487 1.11 0.01 -7.80
CA GLY A 487 0.98 1.07 -6.80
C GLY A 487 1.91 2.26 -7.09
N ALA A 488 2.57 2.78 -6.07
CA ALA A 488 3.39 3.98 -6.20
C ALA A 488 4.61 3.81 -7.11
N ASN A 489 5.11 2.58 -7.30
CA ASN A 489 6.28 2.35 -8.15
C ASN A 489 6.00 2.64 -9.63
N VAL A 490 4.76 2.49 -10.09
CA VAL A 490 4.37 2.88 -11.47
C VAL A 490 4.51 4.38 -11.65
N ILE A 491 4.19 5.17 -10.63
CA ILE A 491 4.31 6.63 -10.63
C ILE A 491 5.77 7.03 -10.70
N ASP A 492 6.62 6.43 -9.87
CA ASP A 492 8.07 6.69 -9.84
C ASP A 492 8.75 6.34 -11.17
N ASN A 493 8.25 5.35 -11.91
CA ASN A 493 8.72 5.04 -13.25
C ASN A 493 8.11 5.96 -14.33
N ALA A 494 6.81 6.27 -14.23
CA ALA A 494 6.12 7.07 -15.23
C ALA A 494 6.62 8.52 -15.28
N LYS A 495 6.88 9.15 -14.12
CA LYS A 495 7.35 10.55 -14.06
C LYS A 495 8.63 10.80 -14.88
N PRO A 496 9.75 10.08 -14.68
CA PRO A 496 10.96 10.32 -15.46
C PRO A 496 10.76 9.98 -16.95
N ILE A 497 9.98 8.95 -17.28
CA ILE A 497 9.65 8.62 -18.68
C ILE A 497 8.87 9.77 -19.33
N LEU A 498 7.81 10.25 -18.68
CA LEU A 498 7.00 11.38 -19.16
C LEU A 498 7.87 12.59 -19.39
N LEU A 499 8.66 13.02 -18.40
CA LEU A 499 9.50 14.21 -18.52
C LEU A 499 10.55 14.07 -19.63
N ALA A 500 11.27 12.95 -19.71
CA ALA A 500 12.27 12.74 -20.77
C ALA A 500 11.63 12.79 -22.17
N ASN A 501 10.42 12.24 -22.32
CA ASN A 501 9.75 12.14 -23.61
C ASN A 501 8.89 13.38 -23.96
N ILE A 502 8.47 14.18 -22.99
CA ILE A 502 7.96 15.55 -23.21
C ILE A 502 9.06 16.40 -23.82
N LEU A 503 10.26 16.38 -23.24
CA LEU A 503 11.39 17.17 -23.73
C LEU A 503 11.93 16.67 -25.07
N GLY A 504 11.88 15.35 -25.29
CA GLY A 504 12.21 14.73 -26.58
C GLY A 504 11.07 14.72 -27.60
N GLN A 505 9.93 15.34 -27.30
CA GLN A 505 8.72 15.41 -28.14
C GLN A 505 8.24 14.03 -28.67
N ASN A 506 8.38 12.99 -27.85
CA ASN A 506 8.01 11.62 -28.21
C ASN A 506 6.61 11.28 -27.69
N GLN A 507 5.61 11.59 -28.50
CA GLN A 507 4.19 11.41 -28.17
C GLN A 507 3.84 9.96 -27.82
N ASP A 508 4.38 8.96 -28.54
CA ASP A 508 4.05 7.55 -28.29
C ASP A 508 4.50 7.11 -26.89
N LYS A 509 5.69 7.53 -26.45
CA LYS A 509 6.18 7.23 -25.10
C LYS A 509 5.41 7.96 -24.00
N ILE A 510 4.96 9.19 -24.26
CA ILE A 510 4.09 9.93 -23.33
C ILE A 510 2.80 9.15 -23.13
N ASN A 511 2.17 8.72 -24.22
CA ASN A 511 0.93 7.96 -24.20
C ASN A 511 1.08 6.60 -23.51
N ASP A 512 2.15 5.86 -23.82
CA ASP A 512 2.46 4.57 -23.18
C ASP A 512 2.56 4.71 -21.65
N ALA A 513 3.17 5.81 -21.16
CA ALA A 513 3.29 6.08 -19.73
C ALA A 513 1.94 6.44 -19.09
N ILE A 514 1.12 7.25 -19.75
CA ILE A 514 -0.25 7.58 -19.30
C ILE A 514 -1.12 6.31 -19.24
N GLU A 515 -1.01 5.42 -20.23
CA GLU A 515 -1.74 4.15 -20.23
C GLU A 515 -1.27 3.20 -19.13
N ALA A 516 0.03 3.15 -18.86
CA ALA A 516 0.57 2.34 -17.76
C ALA A 516 0.05 2.81 -16.40
N LEU A 517 -0.11 4.11 -16.20
CA LEU A 517 -0.73 4.69 -14.99
C LEU A 517 -2.18 4.23 -14.86
N TYR A 518 -2.98 4.38 -15.91
CA TYR A 518 -4.38 3.93 -15.90
C TYR A 518 -4.50 2.44 -15.62
N ASP A 519 -3.77 1.60 -16.37
CA ASP A 519 -3.92 0.15 -16.34
C ASP A 519 -3.56 -0.46 -14.97
N ASN A 520 -2.54 0.05 -14.29
CA ASN A 520 -2.07 -0.53 -13.03
C ASN A 520 -2.68 0.11 -11.78
N LEU A 521 -3.25 1.32 -11.88
CA LEU A 521 -3.75 2.06 -10.72
C LEU A 521 -5.24 2.35 -10.76
N PHE A 522 -5.77 2.82 -11.89
CA PHE A 522 -7.08 3.47 -11.95
C PHE A 522 -8.13 2.66 -12.70
N ARG A 523 -7.75 1.54 -13.32
CA ARG A 523 -8.66 0.67 -14.07
C ARG A 523 -9.61 -0.07 -13.13
N GLU A 524 -9.10 -1.03 -12.35
CA GLU A 524 -9.89 -1.87 -11.45
C GLU A 524 -9.47 -1.72 -9.99
N PHE A 525 -10.41 -2.03 -9.09
CA PHE A 525 -10.03 -2.33 -7.72
C PHE A 525 -9.46 -3.75 -7.69
N VAL A 526 -8.43 -3.98 -6.88
CA VAL A 526 -7.83 -5.30 -6.70
C VAL A 526 -8.53 -6.06 -5.59
N ASN A 527 -8.40 -7.39 -5.60
CA ASN A 527 -8.91 -8.29 -4.56
C ASN A 527 -7.79 -9.15 -3.93
N HIS A 528 -6.54 -8.96 -4.36
CA HIS A 528 -5.33 -9.56 -3.79
C HIS A 528 -4.11 -8.70 -4.16
N LEU A 529 -3.04 -8.79 -3.36
CA LEU A 529 -1.76 -8.10 -3.56
C LEU A 529 -1.90 -6.57 -3.63
N ASP A 530 -0.96 -5.91 -4.32
CA ASP A 530 -0.82 -4.46 -4.41
C ASP A 530 -1.99 -3.79 -5.14
N GLY A 531 -2.46 -2.66 -4.60
CA GLY A 531 -3.45 -1.81 -5.24
C GLY A 531 -4.53 -1.31 -4.28
N PHE A 532 -5.52 -0.63 -4.85
CA PHE A 532 -6.70 -0.16 -4.13
C PHE A 532 -7.79 -1.25 -4.10
N TYR A 533 -8.27 -1.56 -2.90
CA TYR A 533 -9.39 -2.46 -2.67
C TYR A 533 -10.66 -1.64 -2.50
N TYR A 534 -11.78 -2.27 -2.80
CA TYR A 534 -13.07 -1.62 -2.73
C TYR A 534 -13.48 -1.16 -1.31
N ASP A 535 -12.95 -1.79 -0.26
CA ASP A 535 -13.24 -1.39 1.13
C ASP A 535 -12.49 -0.11 1.56
N GLY A 536 -11.66 0.45 0.67
CA GLY A 536 -10.78 1.59 0.92
C GLY A 536 -9.36 1.20 1.30
N SER A 537 -9.02 -0.08 1.36
CA SER A 537 -7.64 -0.49 1.60
C SER A 537 -6.73 -0.13 0.44
N PHE A 538 -5.51 0.33 0.76
CA PHE A 538 -4.43 0.44 -0.21
C PHE A 538 -3.25 -0.40 0.28
N ILE A 539 -2.97 -1.46 -0.47
CA ILE A 539 -1.90 -2.40 -0.17
C ILE A 539 -0.73 -2.15 -1.11
N GLN A 540 0.47 -2.22 -0.56
CA GLN A 540 1.72 -2.26 -1.31
C GLN A 540 2.64 -3.29 -0.66
N HIS A 541 3.61 -3.81 -1.41
CA HIS A 541 4.54 -4.84 -0.94
C HIS A 541 3.78 -6.10 -0.53
N ASP A 542 2.90 -6.55 -1.44
CA ASP A 542 2.07 -7.75 -1.41
C ASP A 542 0.97 -7.75 -0.35
N ASN A 543 1.24 -7.28 0.88
CA ASN A 543 0.31 -7.44 2.00
C ASN A 543 0.44 -6.38 3.11
N LEU A 544 1.00 -5.20 2.81
CA LEU A 544 1.20 -4.14 3.81
C LEU A 544 0.27 -2.94 3.56
N PRO A 545 -0.47 -2.47 4.59
CA PRO A 545 -1.27 -1.26 4.51
C PRO A 545 -0.38 -0.03 4.39
N TYR A 546 -0.52 0.71 3.28
CA TYR A 546 0.53 1.64 2.88
C TYR A 546 0.08 3.02 2.40
N THR A 547 -1.18 3.39 2.66
CA THR A 547 -1.76 4.65 2.16
C THR A 547 -1.00 5.89 2.61
N GLY A 548 -0.42 5.89 3.82
CA GLY A 548 0.25 7.07 4.36
C GLY A 548 1.73 7.21 3.95
N SER A 549 2.28 6.32 3.11
CA SER A 549 3.63 6.52 2.54
C SER A 549 3.76 6.14 1.07
N TYR A 550 3.50 4.90 0.66
CA TYR A 550 3.40 4.63 -0.79
C TYR A 550 2.22 5.38 -1.40
N GLY A 551 1.11 5.53 -0.67
CA GLY A 551 0.04 6.44 -1.08
C GLY A 551 0.49 7.91 -1.15
N GLU A 552 1.33 8.40 -0.24
CA GLU A 552 1.93 9.75 -0.35
C GLU A 552 2.72 9.92 -1.66
N VAL A 553 3.58 8.96 -2.01
CA VAL A 553 4.32 8.96 -3.29
C VAL A 553 3.36 8.99 -4.47
N LEU A 554 2.29 8.19 -4.42
CA LEU A 554 1.26 8.12 -5.46
C LEU A 554 0.54 9.46 -5.62
N PHE A 555 -0.03 10.03 -4.56
CA PHE A 555 -0.85 11.24 -4.65
C PHE A 555 0.00 12.47 -5.00
N THR A 556 1.19 12.61 -4.42
CA THR A 556 2.11 13.71 -4.76
C THR A 556 2.63 13.59 -6.18
N GLY A 557 2.89 12.38 -6.67
CA GLY A 557 3.28 12.14 -8.05
C GLY A 557 2.15 12.38 -9.05
N MET A 558 0.92 11.99 -8.74
CA MET A 558 -0.24 12.33 -9.56
C MET A 558 -0.54 13.82 -9.58
N ALA A 559 -0.38 14.54 -8.46
CA ALA A 559 -0.52 15.99 -8.45
C ALA A 559 0.50 16.66 -9.37
N ASP A 560 1.76 16.19 -9.38
CA ASP A 560 2.75 16.66 -10.34
C ASP A 560 2.34 16.35 -11.78
N ILE A 561 1.95 15.10 -12.10
CA ILE A 561 1.59 14.67 -13.46
C ILE A 561 0.36 15.42 -14.00
N VAL A 562 -0.69 15.59 -13.20
CA VAL A 562 -1.86 16.41 -13.56
C VAL A 562 -1.42 17.86 -13.82
N SER A 563 -0.55 18.41 -12.97
CA SER A 563 -0.05 19.77 -13.15
C SER A 563 0.74 19.95 -14.45
N TYR A 564 1.53 18.95 -14.87
CA TYR A 564 2.33 19.04 -16.09
C TYR A 564 1.47 19.36 -17.31
N PHE A 565 0.37 18.64 -17.48
CA PHE A 565 -0.48 18.75 -18.66
C PHE A 565 -1.59 19.80 -18.56
N LYS A 566 -1.63 20.55 -17.46
CA LYS A 566 -2.71 21.50 -17.19
C LYS A 566 -2.88 22.53 -18.31
N GLY A 567 -4.11 22.69 -18.79
CA GLY A 567 -4.47 23.62 -19.86
C GLY A 567 -3.87 23.27 -21.22
N THR A 568 -3.61 21.98 -21.47
CA THR A 568 -3.23 21.41 -22.77
C THR A 568 -4.25 20.37 -23.21
N VAL A 569 -4.14 19.86 -24.43
CA VAL A 569 -5.01 18.78 -24.95
C VAL A 569 -4.82 17.43 -24.25
N LEU A 570 -3.80 17.29 -23.41
CA LEU A 570 -3.54 16.11 -22.58
C LEU A 570 -3.86 16.35 -21.10
N ASP A 571 -4.62 17.39 -20.77
CA ASP A 571 -5.00 17.67 -19.39
C ASP A 571 -5.72 16.46 -18.77
N LEU A 572 -5.07 15.84 -17.79
CA LEU A 572 -5.56 14.61 -17.18
C LEU A 572 -6.71 14.87 -16.20
N SER A 573 -6.95 16.12 -15.80
CA SER A 573 -8.13 16.50 -15.00
C SER A 573 -9.43 16.32 -15.79
N GLU A 574 -9.38 16.48 -17.11
CA GLU A 574 -10.50 16.26 -18.03
C GLU A 574 -10.62 14.79 -18.48
N ASP A 575 -9.59 13.99 -18.26
CA ASP A 575 -9.56 12.58 -18.66
C ASP A 575 -10.31 11.71 -17.68
N ARG A 576 -11.51 11.27 -18.11
CA ARG A 576 -12.39 10.46 -17.29
C ARG A 576 -11.77 9.12 -16.86
N ARG A 577 -10.73 8.61 -17.53
CA ARG A 577 -9.97 7.42 -17.07
C ARG A 577 -9.39 7.60 -15.66
N PHE A 578 -9.08 8.83 -15.27
CA PHE A 578 -8.50 9.17 -13.98
C PHE A 578 -9.53 9.59 -12.94
N GLN A 579 -10.83 9.62 -13.27
CA GLN A 579 -11.91 9.95 -12.34
C GLN A 579 -11.92 9.03 -11.10
N LYS A 580 -11.43 7.78 -11.21
CA LYS A 580 -11.35 6.84 -10.09
C LYS A 580 -10.41 7.29 -8.97
N LEU A 581 -9.47 8.19 -9.27
CA LEU A 581 -8.62 8.83 -8.27
C LEU A 581 -9.44 9.48 -7.14
N TYR A 582 -10.55 10.12 -7.48
CA TYR A 582 -11.42 10.76 -6.48
C TYR A 582 -12.08 9.76 -5.55
N GLN A 583 -12.48 8.58 -6.06
CA GLN A 583 -13.00 7.50 -5.22
C GLN A 583 -11.94 6.99 -4.24
N PHE A 584 -10.70 6.80 -4.70
CA PHE A 584 -9.61 6.38 -3.83
C PHE A 584 -9.31 7.40 -2.73
N ILE A 585 -9.40 8.70 -3.03
CA ILE A 585 -9.27 9.75 -2.02
C ILE A 585 -10.37 9.60 -0.95
N GLU A 586 -11.64 9.47 -1.35
CA GLU A 586 -12.76 9.35 -0.41
C GLU A 586 -12.72 8.06 0.43
N LEU A 587 -12.32 6.94 -0.16
CA LEU A 587 -12.33 5.63 0.50
C LEU A 587 -11.06 5.37 1.32
N SER A 588 -9.89 5.68 0.77
CA SER A 588 -8.60 5.29 1.35
C SER A 588 -7.93 6.35 2.19
N LEU A 589 -8.20 7.65 1.94
CA LEU A 589 -7.58 8.75 2.68
C LEU A 589 -8.50 9.37 3.71
N MET A 590 -9.68 9.85 3.30
CA MET A 590 -10.52 10.72 4.14
C MET A 590 -10.91 10.13 5.51
N PRO A 591 -11.16 8.82 5.66
CA PRO A 591 -11.45 8.21 6.96
C PRO A 591 -10.26 8.17 7.92
N TYR A 592 -9.05 8.13 7.37
CA TYR A 592 -7.80 7.88 8.11
C TYR A 592 -6.97 9.15 8.37
N MET A 593 -7.48 10.30 7.94
CA MET A 593 -6.86 11.61 8.16
C MET A 593 -7.57 12.41 9.24
N TYR A 594 -6.79 13.01 10.12
CA TYR A 594 -7.27 13.86 11.19
C TYR A 594 -6.35 15.06 11.41
N LYS A 595 -6.90 16.27 11.28
CA LYS A 595 -6.23 17.56 11.50
C LYS A 595 -4.85 17.62 10.79
N ALA A 596 -4.85 17.25 9.51
CA ALA A 596 -3.68 17.18 8.62
C ALA A 596 -2.64 16.07 8.91
N SER A 597 -2.96 15.10 9.78
CA SER A 597 -2.16 13.88 9.99
C SER A 597 -2.81 12.69 9.30
N ILE A 598 -2.03 11.83 8.63
CA ILE A 598 -2.49 10.52 8.15
C ILE A 598 -2.03 9.45 9.15
N SER A 599 -2.96 8.62 9.63
CA SER A 599 -2.67 7.67 10.71
C SER A 599 -1.45 6.78 10.42
N ASP A 600 -0.55 6.66 11.39
CA ASP A 600 0.66 5.82 11.29
C ASP A 600 0.36 4.34 11.02
N GLY A 601 -0.89 3.89 11.26
CA GLY A 601 -1.33 2.53 10.93
C GLY A 601 -1.13 2.20 9.46
N LEU A 602 -0.98 3.21 8.60
CA LEU A 602 -0.87 3.11 7.14
C LEU A 602 0.53 3.48 6.63
N ASN A 603 1.53 3.59 7.50
CA ASN A 603 2.85 4.12 7.18
C ASN A 603 3.95 3.05 7.03
N GLY A 604 3.66 1.77 7.31
CA GLY A 604 4.63 0.67 7.25
C GLY A 604 5.96 1.01 7.96
N ARG A 605 7.10 0.62 7.38
CA ARG A 605 8.42 0.91 7.97
C ARG A 605 8.76 2.40 8.12
N SER A 606 8.02 3.30 7.45
CA SER A 606 8.31 4.74 7.44
C SER A 606 8.00 5.45 8.76
N ILE A 607 7.34 4.78 9.72
CA ILE A 607 7.14 5.29 11.09
C ILE A 607 8.47 5.49 11.83
N ALA A 608 9.52 4.75 11.44
CA ALA A 608 10.83 4.79 12.07
C ALA A 608 11.79 5.81 11.41
N ARG A 609 11.35 6.56 10.40
CA ARG A 609 12.18 7.55 9.71
C ARG A 609 12.19 8.88 10.47
N ASP A 610 13.39 9.35 10.79
CA ASP A 610 13.60 10.64 11.44
C ASP A 610 13.04 11.79 10.59
N ASN A 611 12.25 12.67 11.19
CA ASN A 611 11.50 13.76 10.54
C ASN A 611 10.39 13.34 9.54
N TYR A 612 9.97 12.07 9.52
CA TYR A 612 8.87 11.58 8.68
C TYR A 612 7.62 11.21 9.52
N SER A 613 7.01 12.21 10.15
CA SER A 613 5.80 12.02 10.98
C SER A 613 4.53 11.79 10.14
N ASP A 614 3.49 11.25 10.78
CA ASP A 614 2.11 11.24 10.32
C ASP A 614 1.62 12.62 9.82
N LYS A 615 1.98 13.69 10.53
CA LYS A 615 1.67 15.08 10.18
C LYS A 615 2.32 15.51 8.87
N GLN A 616 3.62 15.23 8.69
CA GLN A 616 4.32 15.59 7.46
C GLN A 616 3.68 14.92 6.25
N LYS A 617 3.44 13.61 6.34
CA LYS A 617 2.82 12.82 5.27
C LYS A 617 1.41 13.32 4.96
N GLY A 618 0.62 13.60 6.00
CA GLY A 618 -0.73 14.13 5.85
C GLY A 618 -0.75 15.51 5.17
N LEU A 619 0.17 16.42 5.52
CA LEU A 619 0.31 17.72 4.84
C LEU A 619 0.76 17.58 3.39
N ASN A 620 1.69 16.67 3.09
CA ASN A 620 2.11 16.40 1.72
C ASN A 620 0.96 15.86 0.87
N ILE A 621 0.17 14.92 1.42
CA ILE A 621 -1.02 14.38 0.76
C ILE A 621 -2.06 15.49 0.56
N LEU A 622 -2.45 16.23 1.61
CA LEU A 622 -3.45 17.31 1.48
C LEU A 622 -3.01 18.38 0.49
N GLY A 623 -1.73 18.76 0.52
CA GLY A 623 -1.13 19.66 -0.45
C GLY A 623 -1.28 19.17 -1.88
N ALA A 624 -1.03 17.88 -2.13
CA ALA A 624 -1.28 17.24 -3.41
C ALA A 624 -2.76 17.24 -3.80
N LEU A 625 -3.66 16.96 -2.86
CA LEU A 625 -5.11 16.95 -3.10
C LEU A 625 -5.64 18.30 -3.60
N THR A 626 -5.03 19.42 -3.20
CA THR A 626 -5.41 20.75 -3.72
C THR A 626 -5.23 20.88 -5.23
N PHE A 627 -4.42 20.05 -5.89
CA PHE A 627 -4.26 20.06 -7.35
C PHE A 627 -5.37 19.31 -8.08
N PHE A 628 -6.14 18.47 -7.39
CA PHE A 628 -7.30 17.78 -7.95
C PHE A 628 -8.60 18.57 -7.73
N ASP A 629 -8.50 19.72 -7.08
CA ASP A 629 -9.59 20.67 -6.87
C ASP A 629 -9.52 21.81 -7.90
N ASP A 630 -10.00 21.56 -9.10
CA ASP A 630 -10.11 22.56 -10.17
C ASP A 630 -11.50 22.57 -10.82
N GLU A 631 -11.69 23.40 -11.86
CA GLU A 631 -12.98 23.57 -12.52
C GLU A 631 -13.46 22.31 -13.26
N TYR A 632 -12.52 21.44 -13.68
CA TYR A 632 -12.78 20.22 -14.44
C TYR A 632 -12.98 18.98 -13.56
N ALA A 633 -12.56 19.05 -12.29
CA ALA A 633 -12.84 18.02 -11.30
C ALA A 633 -14.35 17.68 -11.28
N PRO A 634 -14.72 16.39 -11.31
CA PRO A 634 -16.14 16.01 -11.38
C PRO A 634 -16.90 16.58 -10.18
N ILE A 635 -18.00 17.27 -10.47
CA ILE A 635 -18.76 18.03 -9.46
C ILE A 635 -19.21 17.18 -8.27
N ALA A 636 -19.49 15.88 -8.50
CA ALA A 636 -19.86 14.91 -7.47
C ALA A 636 -18.78 14.64 -6.41
N TYR A 637 -17.51 14.93 -6.72
CA TYR A 637 -16.37 14.73 -5.82
C TYR A 637 -15.74 16.04 -5.37
N ARG A 638 -15.74 17.06 -6.24
CA ARG A 638 -15.06 18.34 -6.00
C ARG A 638 -15.50 19.03 -4.71
N GLY A 639 -16.82 19.17 -4.51
CA GLY A 639 -17.36 19.80 -3.29
C GLY A 639 -16.96 19.07 -2.01
N LYS A 640 -16.96 17.73 -2.04
CA LYS A 640 -16.56 16.88 -0.90
C LYS A 640 -15.06 16.98 -0.63
N LEU A 641 -14.23 16.96 -1.67
CA LEU A 641 -12.79 17.14 -1.56
C LEU A 641 -12.44 18.51 -0.94
N ARG A 642 -13.06 19.58 -1.42
CA ARG A 642 -12.94 20.94 -0.86
C ARG A 642 -13.29 20.97 0.62
N LYS A 643 -14.48 20.47 0.96
CA LYS A 643 -14.97 20.40 2.34
C LYS A 643 -14.00 19.63 3.22
N PHE A 644 -13.52 18.47 2.75
CA PHE A 644 -12.55 17.67 3.46
C PHE A 644 -11.23 18.42 3.70
N ILE A 645 -10.64 19.07 2.68
CA ILE A 645 -9.40 19.85 2.86
C ILE A 645 -9.63 20.95 3.90
N LYS A 646 -10.75 21.69 3.82
CA LYS A 646 -11.13 22.71 4.80
C LYS A 646 -11.27 22.13 6.21
N GLU A 647 -11.93 20.98 6.39
CA GLU A 647 -12.04 20.32 7.70
C GLU A 647 -10.66 19.99 8.29
N GLN A 648 -9.70 19.63 7.45
CA GLN A 648 -8.34 19.25 7.87
C GLN A 648 -7.44 20.44 8.20
N VAL A 649 -7.64 21.62 7.60
CA VAL A 649 -6.74 22.77 7.81
C VAL A 649 -7.40 24.08 8.25
N GLY A 650 -8.72 24.20 8.17
CA GLY A 650 -9.48 25.44 8.43
C GLY A 650 -9.27 26.02 9.83
N HIS A 651 -8.99 25.14 10.80
CA HIS A 651 -8.74 25.50 12.20
C HIS A 651 -7.32 26.01 12.48
N PHE A 652 -6.41 25.97 11.50
CA PHE A 652 -5.10 26.61 11.58
C PHE A 652 -5.17 28.03 11.02
N SER A 653 -4.36 28.95 11.55
CA SER A 653 -4.09 30.20 10.84
C SER A 653 -3.16 29.96 9.64
N ALA A 654 -3.13 30.90 8.68
CA ALA A 654 -2.18 30.86 7.58
C ALA A 654 -0.71 30.84 8.06
N GLU A 655 -0.44 31.55 9.17
CA GLU A 655 0.89 31.57 9.81
C GLU A 655 1.23 30.21 10.45
N ASP A 656 0.26 29.53 11.06
CA ASP A 656 0.45 28.18 11.60
C ASP A 656 0.79 27.20 10.47
N ILE A 657 0.12 27.28 9.33
CA ILE A 657 0.42 26.46 8.15
C ILE A 657 1.85 26.71 7.64
N ASP A 658 2.31 27.97 7.61
CA ASP A 658 3.70 28.29 7.25
C ASP A 658 4.72 27.72 8.27
N LYS A 659 4.46 27.89 9.57
CA LYS A 659 5.32 27.35 10.65
C LYS A 659 5.41 25.83 10.61
N ILE A 660 4.28 25.15 10.49
CA ILE A 660 4.19 23.69 10.43
C ILE A 660 4.85 23.20 9.13
N GLY A 661 4.61 23.88 8.00
CA GLY A 661 5.26 23.59 6.73
C GLY A 661 6.78 23.68 6.80
N GLY A 662 7.30 24.70 7.47
CA GLY A 662 8.73 24.85 7.76
C GLY A 662 9.27 23.76 8.68
N LYS A 663 8.58 23.47 9.81
CA LYS A 663 8.92 22.41 10.77
C LYS A 663 9.08 21.05 10.07
N TYR A 664 8.10 20.70 9.23
CA TYR A 664 8.05 19.40 8.56
C TYR A 664 8.62 19.42 7.14
N LYS A 665 9.24 20.51 6.69
CA LYS A 665 9.86 20.62 5.35
C LYS A 665 8.92 20.23 4.20
N VAL A 666 7.64 20.58 4.32
CA VAL A 666 6.62 20.36 3.29
C VAL A 666 6.92 21.25 2.08
N ARG A 667 6.58 20.81 0.86
CA ARG A 667 6.80 21.60 -0.37
C ARG A 667 6.10 22.96 -0.25
N SER A 668 6.80 24.05 -0.55
CA SER A 668 6.25 25.40 -0.43
C SER A 668 5.00 25.61 -1.29
N VAL A 669 4.96 25.04 -2.51
CA VAL A 669 3.77 25.06 -3.37
C VAL A 669 2.55 24.41 -2.71
N PHE A 670 2.73 23.36 -1.91
CA PHE A 670 1.65 22.71 -1.16
C PHE A 670 1.18 23.61 -0.02
N ILE A 671 2.10 24.17 0.75
CA ILE A 671 1.80 25.12 1.84
C ILE A 671 1.04 26.34 1.32
N THR A 672 1.51 26.96 0.23
CA THR A 672 0.85 28.09 -0.41
C THR A 672 -0.58 27.78 -0.84
N ARG A 673 -0.84 26.57 -1.35
CA ARG A 673 -2.20 26.15 -1.73
C ARG A 673 -3.07 25.83 -0.52
N LEU A 674 -2.52 25.18 0.51
CA LEU A 674 -3.25 24.84 1.74
C LEU A 674 -3.72 26.07 2.51
N LYS A 675 -2.93 27.15 2.53
CA LYS A 675 -3.34 28.43 3.15
C LYS A 675 -4.65 28.97 2.61
N ARG A 676 -5.02 28.66 1.36
CA ARG A 676 -6.29 29.09 0.76
C ARG A 676 -7.52 28.47 1.45
N TYR A 677 -7.33 27.38 2.19
CA TYR A 677 -8.39 26.67 2.90
C TYR A 677 -8.42 26.97 4.40
N THR A 678 -7.59 27.91 4.88
CA THR A 678 -7.68 28.40 6.26
C THR A 678 -8.73 29.50 6.37
N ASP A 679 -9.45 29.54 7.49
CA ASP A 679 -10.57 30.48 7.67
C ASP A 679 -10.10 31.95 7.66
N ASP A 680 -8.93 32.22 8.24
CA ASP A 680 -8.33 33.57 8.32
C ASP A 680 -7.87 34.11 6.96
N TYR A 681 -7.22 33.27 6.15
CA TYR A 681 -6.71 33.66 4.84
C TYR A 681 -7.86 34.07 3.91
N LYS A 682 -8.95 33.29 3.90
CA LYS A 682 -10.13 33.64 3.12
C LYS A 682 -10.73 34.97 3.54
N ASN A 683 -10.92 35.17 4.84
CA ASN A 683 -11.58 36.37 5.36
C ASN A 683 -10.77 37.64 5.03
N ASN A 684 -9.44 37.53 4.95
CA ASN A 684 -8.55 38.65 4.62
C ASN A 684 -8.30 38.83 3.11
N LYS A 685 -8.45 37.79 2.28
CA LYS A 685 -8.23 37.82 0.82
C LYS A 685 -9.38 37.17 0.02
N PRO A 686 -10.63 37.66 0.15
CA PRO A 686 -11.80 37.01 -0.46
C PRO A 686 -11.83 37.04 -2.00
N ASN A 687 -11.09 37.96 -2.65
CA ASN A 687 -11.12 38.18 -4.11
C ASN A 687 -10.01 37.44 -4.89
N GLU A 688 -9.06 36.78 -4.22
CA GLU A 688 -8.00 36.01 -4.88
C GLU A 688 -8.43 34.53 -4.99
N TYR A 689 -8.76 34.05 -6.20
CA TYR A 689 -9.01 32.63 -6.54
C TYR A 689 -10.22 31.91 -5.89
N LEU A 690 -10.90 32.49 -4.90
CA LEU A 690 -12.03 31.87 -4.17
C LEU A 690 -13.39 32.52 -4.45
N ALA A 691 -13.52 33.40 -5.45
CA ALA A 691 -14.79 34.03 -5.80
C ALA A 691 -15.89 33.01 -6.19
N ASP A 692 -15.50 31.85 -6.72
CA ASP A 692 -16.39 30.72 -7.02
C ASP A 692 -16.58 29.75 -5.84
N TRP A 693 -15.90 30.00 -4.71
CA TRP A 693 -16.02 29.21 -3.49
C TRP A 693 -17.29 29.62 -2.73
N THR A 694 -18.42 29.22 -3.29
CA THR A 694 -19.60 28.98 -2.48
C THR A 694 -19.38 27.66 -1.75
N ASP A 695 -19.60 27.61 -0.43
CA ASP A 695 -19.82 26.35 0.31
C ASP A 695 -21.12 25.74 -0.23
N ASN A 696 -21.13 25.38 -1.51
CA ASN A 696 -22.30 25.02 -2.27
C ASN A 696 -22.66 23.63 -1.82
N GLN A 697 -23.56 23.57 -0.85
CA GLN A 697 -24.09 22.33 -0.35
C GLN A 697 -24.66 21.48 -1.48
N ALA A 698 -25.15 22.08 -2.58
CA ALA A 698 -25.59 21.33 -3.76
C ALA A 698 -24.45 20.62 -4.52
N GLU A 699 -23.20 21.13 -4.50
CA GLU A 699 -22.04 20.39 -5.03
C GLU A 699 -21.67 19.22 -4.11
N VAL A 700 -21.70 19.43 -2.78
CA VAL A 700 -21.45 18.37 -1.79
C VAL A 700 -22.53 17.28 -1.87
N ASP A 701 -23.77 17.68 -2.13
CA ASP A 701 -24.93 16.80 -2.24
C ASP A 701 -25.14 16.26 -3.65
N ALA A 702 -24.25 16.57 -4.61
CA ALA A 702 -24.38 16.09 -5.98
C ALA A 702 -24.32 14.56 -6.04
N ALA A 703 -25.18 13.98 -6.89
CA ALA A 703 -25.30 12.54 -7.04
C ALA A 703 -24.06 11.92 -7.67
N ARG A 704 -23.57 10.83 -7.08
CA ARG A 704 -22.49 10.02 -7.68
C ARG A 704 -23.04 8.94 -8.63
N ALA A 705 -22.16 8.42 -9.48
CA ALA A 705 -22.50 7.44 -10.51
C ALA A 705 -22.73 6.03 -9.93
N ALA A 706 -23.52 5.21 -10.61
CA ALA A 706 -23.87 3.86 -10.16
C ALA A 706 -22.67 2.93 -9.87
N ILE A 707 -21.55 3.14 -10.58
CA ILE A 707 -20.31 2.38 -10.40
C ILE A 707 -19.58 2.74 -9.10
N ASP A 708 -19.75 3.97 -8.61
CA ASP A 708 -19.18 4.48 -7.36
C ASP A 708 -19.78 3.76 -6.13
N TRP A 709 -20.95 3.15 -6.33
CA TRP A 709 -21.76 2.51 -5.31
C TRP A 709 -21.59 1.00 -5.24
N ARG A 710 -21.04 0.39 -6.30
CA ARG A 710 -21.25 -1.03 -6.63
C ARG A 710 -20.75 -2.02 -5.57
N TYR A 711 -19.90 -1.61 -4.63
CA TYR A 711 -19.27 -2.56 -3.72
C TYR A 711 -19.61 -2.44 -2.24
N TYR A 712 -19.78 -1.25 -1.66
CA TYR A 712 -19.83 -1.17 -0.19
C TYR A 712 -21.10 -1.82 0.42
N GLU A 713 -22.13 -2.10 -0.39
CA GLU A 713 -23.25 -3.01 -0.04
C GLU A 713 -24.02 -3.64 -1.23
N THR A 714 -23.85 -3.21 -2.48
CA THR A 714 -24.92 -3.40 -3.51
C THR A 714 -25.07 -4.79 -4.14
N ILE A 715 -24.05 -5.66 -4.16
CA ILE A 715 -24.32 -7.09 -4.46
C ILE A 715 -24.94 -7.76 -3.23
N TYR A 716 -24.64 -7.28 -2.03
CA TYR A 716 -25.18 -7.81 -0.77
C TYR A 716 -26.68 -7.51 -0.60
N ASN A 717 -27.09 -6.28 -0.90
CA ASN A 717 -28.45 -5.81 -0.60
C ASN A 717 -29.47 -6.11 -1.71
N SER A 718 -29.10 -6.01 -3.00
CA SER A 718 -30.05 -6.12 -4.13
C SER A 718 -30.49 -7.54 -4.46
N GLU A 719 -29.70 -8.55 -4.05
CA GLU A 719 -30.05 -9.95 -4.26
C GLU A 719 -30.70 -10.61 -3.03
N TYR A 720 -30.45 -10.11 -1.81
CA TYR A 720 -30.81 -10.81 -0.55
C TYR A 720 -31.61 -10.00 0.49
N LYS A 721 -31.92 -8.71 0.25
CA LYS A 721 -32.72 -7.88 1.17
C LYS A 721 -32.23 -7.88 2.64
N GLN A 722 -30.94 -7.71 2.91
CA GLN A 722 -30.40 -7.60 4.27
C GLN A 722 -29.30 -6.53 4.41
N PRO A 723 -29.27 -5.74 5.51
CA PRO A 723 -28.44 -4.54 5.64
C PRO A 723 -27.11 -4.76 6.36
N SER A 724 -26.01 -4.10 6.00
CA SER A 724 -24.86 -3.87 6.88
C SER A 724 -25.00 -2.63 7.78
N ALA A 725 -25.92 -1.73 7.42
CA ALA A 725 -26.58 -0.78 8.31
C ALA A 725 -28.01 -0.58 7.78
N SER A 726 -29.03 -0.61 8.65
CA SER A 726 -30.45 -0.69 8.24
C SER A 726 -31.05 0.60 7.66
N ALA A 727 -30.29 1.43 6.96
CA ALA A 727 -30.75 2.75 6.50
C ALA A 727 -30.84 2.96 4.97
N PHE A 728 -30.47 1.99 4.12
CA PHE A 728 -30.16 2.29 2.71
C PHE A 728 -31.19 1.94 1.64
N ASN A 729 -32.33 1.36 1.99
CA ASN A 729 -33.31 0.95 0.97
C ASN A 729 -34.28 2.06 0.55
N ASP A 730 -34.00 3.31 0.91
CA ASP A 730 -34.81 4.43 0.42
C ASP A 730 -34.39 4.81 -1.00
N LYS A 731 -35.01 4.15 -1.99
CA LYS A 731 -34.87 4.48 -3.43
C LYS A 731 -35.21 5.94 -3.76
N THR A 732 -35.71 6.72 -2.80
CA THR A 732 -36.00 8.14 -2.97
C THR A 732 -34.79 9.05 -2.69
N LYS A 733 -33.71 8.53 -2.09
CA LYS A 733 -32.47 9.30 -1.88
C LYS A 733 -31.53 9.15 -3.10
N PRO A 734 -31.15 10.26 -3.76
CA PRO A 734 -30.27 10.21 -4.94
C PRO A 734 -28.81 9.81 -4.63
N ASN A 735 -28.40 9.81 -3.35
CA ASN A 735 -27.03 9.54 -2.89
C ASN A 735 -27.00 8.31 -1.98
N VAL A 736 -26.32 7.25 -2.40
CA VAL A 736 -26.00 6.09 -1.54
C VAL A 736 -24.65 6.36 -0.86
N SER A 737 -24.45 5.88 0.38
CA SER A 737 -23.27 6.26 1.17
C SER A 737 -22.09 5.32 0.97
N GLY A 738 -20.90 5.90 0.78
CA GLY A 738 -19.61 5.23 0.70
C GLY A 738 -18.52 6.16 1.25
N GLY A 739 -17.41 5.60 1.71
CA GLY A 739 -16.29 6.37 2.28
C GLY A 739 -16.74 7.28 3.43
N VAL A 740 -16.64 8.59 3.23
CA VAL A 740 -17.03 9.62 4.21
C VAL A 740 -18.51 9.55 4.58
N ASP A 741 -19.41 9.30 3.62
CA ASP A 741 -20.85 9.27 3.90
C ASP A 741 -21.19 8.07 4.79
N LEU A 742 -20.52 6.94 4.55
CA LEU A 742 -20.67 5.76 5.38
C LEU A 742 -20.10 6.00 6.79
N ALA A 743 -18.96 6.68 6.89
CA ALA A 743 -18.41 7.09 8.17
C ALA A 743 -19.44 7.93 8.94
N LEU A 744 -20.06 8.93 8.30
CA LEU A 744 -21.07 9.79 8.92
C LEU A 744 -22.26 8.99 9.48
N GLU A 745 -22.75 8.00 8.75
CA GLU A 745 -23.86 7.15 9.22
C GLU A 745 -23.46 6.17 10.32
N ASN A 746 -22.19 5.76 10.35
CA ASN A 746 -21.64 4.87 11.37
C ASN A 746 -20.89 5.64 12.47
N ASN A 747 -21.36 6.85 12.81
CA ASN A 747 -20.80 7.64 13.91
C ASN A 747 -19.27 7.85 13.79
N GLY A 748 -18.79 8.09 12.57
CA GLY A 748 -17.40 8.30 12.23
C GLY A 748 -16.56 7.04 12.02
N MET A 749 -17.14 5.84 12.06
CA MET A 749 -16.40 4.58 11.98
C MET A 749 -16.26 4.04 10.55
N VAL A 750 -15.06 3.56 10.21
CA VAL A 750 -14.76 2.85 8.95
C VAL A 750 -13.87 1.65 9.24
N PHE A 751 -14.34 0.46 8.83
CA PHE A 751 -13.66 -0.81 9.07
C PHE A 751 -13.17 -1.39 7.73
N SER A 752 -11.87 -1.32 7.47
CA SER A 752 -11.26 -1.84 6.25
C SER A 752 -10.60 -3.18 6.54
N LYS A 753 -11.29 -4.27 6.20
CA LYS A 753 -10.91 -5.66 6.49
C LYS A 753 -9.85 -6.22 5.55
N ALA A 754 -9.61 -5.61 4.40
CA ALA A 754 -8.52 -6.03 3.52
C ALA A 754 -7.16 -5.54 4.05
N GLN A 755 -7.12 -4.45 4.82
CA GLN A 755 -5.92 -3.91 5.46
C GLN A 755 -5.86 -4.06 6.99
N ASP A 756 -6.82 -4.76 7.62
CA ASP A 756 -6.87 -4.96 9.07
C ASP A 756 -6.74 -3.64 9.86
N ARG A 757 -7.49 -2.60 9.43
CA ARG A 757 -7.55 -1.28 10.07
C ARG A 757 -8.97 -0.89 10.42
N TYR A 758 -9.16 -0.47 11.66
CA TYR A 758 -10.44 -0.05 12.20
C TYR A 758 -10.29 1.37 12.74
N VAL A 759 -10.91 2.35 12.06
CA VAL A 759 -10.81 3.76 12.44
C VAL A 759 -12.15 4.28 12.94
N TRP A 760 -12.09 5.15 13.93
CA TRP A 760 -13.23 5.89 14.47
C TRP A 760 -12.86 7.36 14.62
N LYS A 761 -13.39 8.19 13.72
CA LYS A 761 -13.28 9.65 13.75
C LYS A 761 -14.54 10.23 14.37
N HIS A 762 -14.58 10.32 15.68
CA HIS A 762 -15.77 10.72 16.42
C HIS A 762 -16.10 12.20 16.21
N THR A 763 -17.39 12.50 16.10
CA THR A 763 -17.94 13.84 16.00
C THR A 763 -18.68 14.17 17.29
N ASN A 764 -18.33 15.29 17.93
CA ASN A 764 -18.98 15.74 19.15
C ASN A 764 -20.39 16.32 18.90
N GLU A 765 -21.06 16.71 19.98
CA GLU A 765 -22.42 17.27 19.96
C GLU A 765 -22.54 18.60 19.19
N ASN A 766 -21.42 19.27 18.91
CA ASN A 766 -21.37 20.49 18.11
C ASN A 766 -21.11 20.20 16.61
N GLY A 767 -21.07 18.94 16.20
CA GLY A 767 -20.81 18.56 14.80
C GLY A 767 -19.34 18.65 14.39
N VAL A 768 -18.40 18.74 15.34
CA VAL A 768 -16.97 18.85 15.08
C VAL A 768 -16.27 17.52 15.40
N ASN A 769 -15.36 17.08 14.52
CA ASN A 769 -14.52 15.93 14.79
C ASN A 769 -13.53 16.27 15.91
N ASP A 770 -13.64 15.61 17.07
CA ASP A 770 -12.91 15.93 18.29
C ASP A 770 -11.82 14.90 18.65
N PHE A 771 -11.93 13.67 18.15
CA PHE A 771 -10.85 12.68 18.19
C PHE A 771 -10.89 11.69 17.03
N MET A 772 -9.75 11.04 16.80
CA MET A 772 -9.63 9.86 15.94
C MET A 772 -8.93 8.74 16.69
N ILE A 773 -9.53 7.54 16.69
CA ILE A 773 -8.90 6.29 17.11
C ILE A 773 -8.64 5.42 15.89
N ASN A 774 -7.42 4.92 15.72
CA ASN A 774 -7.12 3.86 14.75
C ASN A 774 -6.56 2.62 15.47
N ILE A 775 -7.15 1.47 15.20
CA ILE A 775 -6.66 0.17 15.70
C ILE A 775 -5.95 -0.57 14.57
N ALA A 776 -4.66 -0.85 14.77
CA ALA A 776 -3.79 -1.47 13.79
C ALA A 776 -3.51 -2.94 14.13
N PHE A 777 -3.86 -3.84 13.19
CA PHE A 777 -3.61 -5.27 13.31
C PHE A 777 -2.73 -5.82 12.18
N HIS A 778 -2.19 -7.01 12.40
CA HIS A 778 -1.76 -7.92 11.35
C HIS A 778 -2.63 -9.18 11.41
N GLY A 779 -2.66 -9.97 10.33
CA GLY A 779 -3.48 -11.17 10.26
C GLY A 779 -3.18 -12.09 9.08
N ASN A 780 -4.09 -13.00 8.78
CA ASN A 780 -3.93 -13.94 7.65
C ASN A 780 -3.72 -13.26 6.28
N LYS A 781 -4.21 -12.02 6.12
CA LYS A 781 -4.08 -11.23 4.89
C LYS A 781 -2.95 -10.22 4.95
N ILE A 782 -2.68 -9.69 6.14
CA ILE A 782 -1.78 -8.57 6.36
C ILE A 782 -0.56 -9.05 7.13
N GLY A 783 0.61 -8.80 6.55
CA GLY A 783 1.88 -9.13 7.18
C GLY A 783 2.05 -8.44 8.54
N PHE A 784 2.98 -8.95 9.34
CA PHE A 784 3.51 -8.15 10.45
C PHE A 784 4.05 -6.81 9.92
N THR A 785 4.29 -5.85 10.83
CA THR A 785 4.92 -4.60 10.41
C THR A 785 6.23 -4.85 9.68
N GLU A 786 6.43 -4.11 8.60
CA GLU A 786 7.60 -4.27 7.77
C GLU A 786 8.85 -3.77 8.49
N ALA A 787 9.85 -4.64 8.56
CA ALA A 787 11.22 -4.28 8.89
C ALA A 787 12.11 -4.84 7.79
N THR A 788 12.74 -3.96 7.04
CA THR A 788 13.63 -4.29 5.91
C THR A 788 14.56 -3.12 5.64
N LEU A 789 15.68 -3.38 4.97
CA LEU A 789 16.71 -2.38 4.65
C LEU A 789 17.27 -1.67 5.91
N GLY A 790 17.21 -2.33 7.07
CA GLY A 790 17.58 -1.77 8.36
C GLY A 790 16.62 -0.69 8.90
N GLU A 791 15.43 -0.54 8.33
CA GLU A 791 14.37 0.34 8.84
C GLU A 791 13.42 -0.41 9.78
N ASN A 792 12.84 0.31 10.76
CA ASN A 792 11.80 -0.19 11.67
C ASN A 792 12.15 -1.43 12.52
N VAL A 793 13.42 -1.58 12.90
CA VAL A 793 13.88 -2.70 13.75
C VAL A 793 13.48 -2.58 15.23
N ASP A 794 12.79 -1.49 15.63
CA ASP A 794 12.47 -1.17 17.03
C ASP A 794 10.97 -1.16 17.35
N SER A 795 10.09 -0.92 16.37
CA SER A 795 8.63 -0.76 16.59
C SER A 795 7.83 -1.93 16.03
N TYR A 796 8.34 -3.16 16.18
CA TYR A 796 7.73 -4.35 15.58
C TYR A 796 6.43 -4.82 16.25
N TYR A 797 6.09 -4.33 17.45
CA TYR A 797 4.79 -4.55 18.09
C TYR A 797 3.68 -3.60 17.60
N TYR A 798 4.01 -2.67 16.71
CA TYR A 798 3.11 -1.60 16.29
C TYR A 798 1.79 -2.08 15.65
N THR A 799 1.79 -3.30 15.10
CA THR A 799 0.60 -3.91 14.50
C THR A 799 -0.06 -4.94 15.43
N ASP A 800 0.37 -5.09 16.69
CA ASP A 800 -0.12 -6.12 17.61
C ASP A 800 -1.40 -5.68 18.34
N GLY A 801 -2.29 -4.98 17.61
CA GLY A 801 -3.49 -4.35 18.16
C GLY A 801 -3.22 -3.00 18.81
N ALA A 802 -2.30 -2.21 18.24
CA ALA A 802 -2.02 -0.87 18.73
C ALA A 802 -3.24 0.04 18.58
N VAL A 803 -3.49 0.87 19.58
CA VAL A 803 -4.59 1.85 19.62
C VAL A 803 -3.98 3.24 19.53
N LEU A 804 -4.21 3.91 18.42
CA LEU A 804 -3.63 5.21 18.10
C LEU A 804 -4.68 6.29 18.30
N LEU A 805 -4.44 7.23 19.20
CA LEU A 805 -5.36 8.30 19.54
C LEU A 805 -4.82 9.66 19.11
N HIS A 806 -5.54 10.35 18.24
CA HIS A 806 -5.38 11.78 17.99
C HIS A 806 -6.55 12.53 18.63
N THR A 807 -6.28 13.62 19.31
CA THR A 807 -7.31 14.49 19.90
C THR A 807 -7.22 15.88 19.28
N GLU A 808 -8.28 16.68 19.43
CA GLU A 808 -8.26 18.08 19.01
C GLU A 808 -7.12 18.88 19.69
N ALA A 809 -6.92 18.66 20.99
CA ALA A 809 -5.88 19.31 21.78
C ALA A 809 -4.46 18.81 21.43
N ASN A 810 -4.32 17.54 21.03
CA ASN A 810 -3.03 16.95 20.66
C ASN A 810 -3.17 16.13 19.36
N ASN A 811 -2.90 16.82 18.25
CA ASN A 811 -2.96 16.24 16.90
C ASN A 811 -1.58 15.86 16.30
N GLU A 812 -0.50 15.91 17.10
CA GLU A 812 0.85 15.42 16.75
C GLU A 812 1.42 14.41 17.78
N PRO A 813 0.62 13.48 18.34
CA PRO A 813 1.05 12.65 19.46
C PRO A 813 2.18 11.67 19.10
N TYR A 814 2.31 11.30 17.82
CA TYR A 814 3.30 10.37 17.31
C TYR A 814 4.45 11.07 16.54
N ALA A 815 4.49 12.40 16.55
CA ALA A 815 5.57 13.17 15.95
C ALA A 815 6.86 13.16 16.81
N ASP A 816 7.85 13.96 16.43
CA ASP A 816 9.10 14.21 17.18
C ASP A 816 9.82 12.93 17.59
N ASN A 817 9.96 11.99 16.66
CA ASN A 817 10.69 10.74 16.86
C ASN A 817 10.09 9.82 17.94
N PHE A 818 8.76 9.80 18.09
CA PHE A 818 8.04 8.89 18.98
C PHE A 818 8.54 7.45 18.88
N TYR A 819 8.49 6.82 17.69
CA TYR A 819 8.87 5.42 17.50
C TYR A 819 10.36 5.11 17.69
N LEU A 820 11.22 6.14 17.60
CA LEU A 820 12.66 6.01 17.85
C LEU A 820 13.02 6.19 19.33
N THR A 821 12.09 6.69 20.14
CA THR A 821 12.34 7.03 21.56
C THR A 821 11.45 6.25 22.53
N VAL A 822 10.29 5.76 22.11
CA VAL A 822 9.41 4.93 22.94
C VAL A 822 10.11 3.62 23.32
N GLU A 823 9.83 3.09 24.51
CA GLU A 823 10.28 1.74 24.88
C GLU A 823 9.70 0.73 23.88
N ARG A 824 10.52 -0.21 23.38
CA ARG A 824 10.19 -1.03 22.18
C ARG A 824 8.91 -1.86 22.34
N ASP A 825 8.62 -2.27 23.57
CA ASP A 825 7.50 -3.08 24.00
C ASP A 825 6.41 -2.23 24.69
N ARG A 826 6.45 -0.90 24.56
CA ARG A 826 5.46 0.02 25.14
C ARG A 826 4.72 0.78 24.04
N ILE A 827 4.07 0.04 23.14
CA ILE A 827 3.17 0.62 22.15
C ILE A 827 1.74 0.66 22.73
N PRO A 828 1.00 1.78 22.64
CA PRO A 828 -0.33 1.90 23.22
C PRO A 828 -1.31 0.87 22.64
N GLY A 829 -2.16 0.29 23.48
CA GLY A 829 -3.14 -0.75 23.13
C GLY A 829 -2.59 -2.18 23.01
N THR A 830 -1.27 -2.34 22.87
CA THR A 830 -0.65 -3.65 22.65
C THR A 830 -0.52 -4.45 23.94
N SER A 831 -0.54 -5.77 23.80
CA SER A 831 -0.15 -6.68 24.88
C SER A 831 1.15 -7.37 24.46
N VAL A 832 2.17 -7.27 25.29
CA VAL A 832 3.55 -7.55 24.90
C VAL A 832 4.23 -8.50 25.86
N PHE A 833 5.30 -9.13 25.36
CA PHE A 833 6.30 -9.80 26.17
C PHE A 833 7.64 -9.05 26.03
N HIS A 834 8.23 -8.65 27.17
CA HIS A 834 9.54 -7.99 27.16
C HIS A 834 10.66 -9.00 26.88
N ALA A 835 11.12 -9.05 25.62
CA ALA A 835 12.26 -9.87 25.23
C ALA A 835 13.58 -9.21 25.65
N THR A 836 14.34 -9.82 26.56
CA THR A 836 15.59 -9.27 27.12
C THR A 836 16.80 -9.35 26.20
N GLN A 837 16.72 -10.17 25.15
CA GLN A 837 17.82 -10.44 24.21
C GLN A 837 18.36 -9.18 23.49
N PHE A 838 17.59 -8.08 23.50
CA PHE A 838 17.99 -6.82 22.88
C PHE A 838 18.31 -5.72 23.91
N ASP A 839 18.30 -6.01 25.22
CA ASP A 839 18.54 -4.99 26.25
C ASP A 839 19.94 -4.39 26.18
N ASP A 840 20.95 -5.19 25.83
CA ASP A 840 22.33 -4.72 25.74
C ASP A 840 22.52 -3.63 24.68
N ILE A 841 21.70 -3.68 23.63
CA ILE A 841 21.67 -2.63 22.61
C ILE A 841 21.15 -1.35 23.26
N ASP A 842 20.02 -1.40 23.97
CA ASP A 842 19.40 -0.23 24.60
C ASP A 842 20.28 0.38 25.69
N ARG A 843 21.01 -0.44 26.46
CA ARG A 843 21.94 0.00 27.52
C ARG A 843 23.27 0.56 27.02
N PHE A 844 23.61 0.40 25.74
CA PHE A 844 24.88 0.87 25.21
C PHE A 844 24.99 2.40 25.30
N GLU A 845 26.06 2.87 25.93
CA GLU A 845 26.45 4.28 26.00
C GLU A 845 27.75 4.49 25.24
N PHE A 846 27.82 5.57 24.45
CA PHE A 846 29.10 5.96 23.88
C PHE A 846 30.02 6.57 24.94
N ASN A 847 31.33 6.26 24.86
CA ASN A 847 32.33 6.92 25.69
C ASN A 847 32.45 8.40 25.28
N LYS A 848 31.97 9.30 26.13
CA LYS A 848 31.88 10.74 25.85
C LYS A 848 33.24 11.40 25.66
N ASP A 849 34.26 10.99 26.42
CA ASP A 849 35.61 11.57 26.34
C ASP A 849 36.29 11.18 25.02
N ILE A 850 36.06 9.95 24.55
CA ILE A 850 36.59 9.48 23.27
C ILE A 850 35.86 10.17 22.10
N ILE A 851 34.53 10.27 22.15
CA ILE A 851 33.77 10.92 21.08
C ILE A 851 34.10 12.41 20.98
N SER A 852 34.22 13.11 22.12
CA SER A 852 34.55 14.53 22.10
C SER A 852 35.95 14.80 21.50
N LYS A 853 36.91 13.90 21.75
CA LYS A 853 38.30 14.04 21.27
C LYS A 853 38.52 13.56 19.83
N TYR A 854 37.88 12.47 19.43
CA TYR A 854 38.19 11.77 18.17
C TYR A 854 37.01 11.69 17.19
N GLY A 855 35.82 12.14 17.61
CA GLY A 855 34.58 11.97 16.87
C GLY A 855 34.02 10.54 16.96
N VAL A 856 32.96 10.29 16.20
CA VAL A 856 32.13 9.08 16.33
C VAL A 856 32.66 7.87 15.57
N ASN A 857 33.59 8.06 14.63
CA ASN A 857 34.17 6.98 13.83
C ASN A 857 35.28 6.28 14.64
N PRO A 858 35.11 5.00 15.04
CA PRO A 858 36.09 4.27 15.83
C PRO A 858 37.46 4.12 15.16
N GLU A 859 37.55 4.19 13.84
CA GLU A 859 38.83 4.15 13.11
C GLU A 859 39.74 5.34 13.45
N ARG A 860 39.14 6.45 13.94
CA ARG A 860 39.85 7.66 14.36
C ARG A 860 40.28 7.63 15.82
N TRP A 861 39.79 6.68 16.62
CA TRP A 861 40.14 6.59 18.03
C TRP A 861 41.56 6.03 18.16
N LYS A 862 42.54 6.93 18.33
CA LYS A 862 43.97 6.62 18.46
C LYS A 862 44.63 7.60 19.43
N SER A 863 45.51 7.11 20.29
CA SER A 863 46.30 7.93 21.21
C SER A 863 47.70 7.34 21.38
N ASP A 864 48.69 8.19 21.64
CA ASP A 864 50.04 7.77 22.03
C ASP A 864 50.20 7.69 23.56
N VAL A 865 49.13 8.01 24.33
CA VAL A 865 49.10 7.92 25.79
C VAL A 865 48.61 6.53 26.22
N PRO A 866 49.41 5.72 26.96
CA PRO A 866 49.06 4.33 27.28
C PRO A 866 47.71 4.13 27.99
N ALA A 867 47.37 5.01 28.93
CA ALA A 867 46.08 4.95 29.63
C ALA A 867 44.89 5.22 28.69
N GLU A 868 45.05 6.14 27.74
CA GLU A 868 44.04 6.43 26.72
C GLU A 868 43.94 5.29 25.69
N GLN A 869 45.05 4.64 25.34
CA GLN A 869 45.05 3.47 24.46
C GLN A 869 44.19 2.34 25.02
N ALA A 870 44.33 2.03 26.32
CA ALA A 870 43.52 1.02 26.98
C ALA A 870 42.02 1.38 26.99
N ALA A 871 41.69 2.64 27.29
CA ALA A 871 40.32 3.13 27.26
C ALA A 871 39.71 3.10 25.84
N ILE A 872 40.49 3.47 24.83
CA ILE A 872 40.13 3.39 23.41
C ILE A 872 39.85 1.95 23.00
N GLU A 873 40.71 1.02 23.39
CA GLU A 873 40.55 -0.40 23.06
C GLU A 873 39.28 -0.98 23.72
N GLN A 874 39.03 -0.64 24.98
CA GLN A 874 37.80 -1.02 25.66
C GLN A 874 36.55 -0.45 24.96
N ALA A 875 36.58 0.83 24.57
CA ALA A 875 35.47 1.46 23.86
C ALA A 875 35.24 0.86 22.47
N LYS A 876 36.30 0.54 21.72
CA LYS A 876 36.20 -0.16 20.43
C LYS A 876 35.55 -1.53 20.59
N ASN A 877 35.98 -2.30 21.59
CA ASN A 877 35.42 -3.62 21.86
C ASN A 877 33.94 -3.55 22.26
N ALA A 878 33.54 -2.57 23.08
CA ALA A 878 32.15 -2.33 23.42
C ALA A 878 31.31 -1.91 22.19
N TYR A 879 31.83 -1.01 21.36
CA TYR A 879 31.16 -0.56 20.14
C TYR A 879 30.99 -1.71 19.12
N ASN A 880 32.03 -2.50 18.90
CA ASN A 880 32.00 -3.67 18.00
C ASN A 880 31.00 -4.73 18.50
N THR A 881 30.95 -4.97 19.80
CA THR A 881 29.96 -5.87 20.42
C THR A 881 28.54 -5.36 20.18
N MET A 882 28.32 -4.05 20.35
CA MET A 882 27.03 -3.42 20.08
C MET A 882 26.63 -3.53 18.59
N LEU A 883 27.54 -3.29 17.65
CA LEU A 883 27.27 -3.45 16.21
C LEU A 883 26.89 -4.89 15.85
N LYS A 884 27.61 -5.87 16.39
CA LYS A 884 27.29 -7.29 16.20
C LYS A 884 25.90 -7.62 16.74
N ASN A 885 25.54 -7.08 17.90
CA ASN A 885 24.21 -7.28 18.49
C ASN A 885 23.11 -6.61 17.64
N LEU A 886 23.37 -5.41 17.09
CA LEU A 886 22.46 -4.74 16.15
C LEU A 886 22.28 -5.55 14.86
N GLU A 887 23.36 -6.08 14.29
CA GLU A 887 23.29 -6.91 13.08
C GLU A 887 22.50 -8.20 13.33
N ASN A 888 22.76 -8.87 14.46
CA ASN A 888 22.00 -10.04 14.88
C ASN A 888 20.51 -9.71 15.06
N LYS A 889 20.20 -8.56 15.69
CA LYS A 889 18.82 -8.08 15.84
C LYS A 889 18.18 -7.82 14.49
N ARG A 890 18.83 -7.07 13.59
CA ARG A 890 18.33 -6.80 12.23
C ARG A 890 18.02 -8.10 11.51
N LYS A 891 19.03 -8.97 11.39
CA LYS A 891 18.92 -10.26 10.70
C LYS A 891 17.73 -11.03 11.24
N PHE A 892 17.64 -11.14 12.56
CA PHE A 892 16.57 -11.87 13.19
C PHE A 892 15.20 -11.25 12.96
N ILE A 893 15.05 -9.92 13.08
CA ILE A 893 13.78 -9.22 12.84
C ILE A 893 13.37 -9.31 11.36
N GLU A 894 14.26 -8.99 10.43
CA GLU A 894 13.97 -9.03 8.99
C GLU A 894 13.67 -10.46 8.50
N GLU A 895 14.43 -11.47 8.97
CA GLU A 895 14.22 -12.87 8.58
C GLU A 895 13.03 -13.53 9.31
N SER A 896 12.74 -13.13 10.56
CA SER A 896 11.71 -13.80 11.37
C SER A 896 10.36 -13.10 11.40
N ILE A 897 10.25 -11.80 11.13
CA ILE A 897 8.97 -11.09 11.20
C ILE A 897 8.35 -10.98 9.80
N SER A 898 9.13 -10.56 8.80
CA SER A 898 8.63 -10.28 7.45
C SER A 898 8.26 -11.54 6.65
N LEU A 899 8.70 -12.74 7.06
CA LEU A 899 8.56 -13.98 6.29
C LEU A 899 7.81 -15.11 7.01
N ARG A 900 7.35 -14.92 8.26
CA ARG A 900 6.72 -16.00 9.04
C ARG A 900 5.22 -16.14 8.82
N THR A 901 4.74 -17.37 8.99
CA THR A 901 3.32 -17.70 9.07
C THR A 901 2.68 -16.97 10.25
N ASN A 902 1.74 -16.09 9.94
CA ASN A 902 0.98 -15.30 10.90
C ASN A 902 -0.28 -16.08 11.33
N HIS A 903 -0.42 -16.37 12.62
CA HIS A 903 -1.62 -17.01 13.19
C HIS A 903 -2.64 -16.00 13.75
N SER A 904 -2.37 -14.70 13.60
CA SER A 904 -3.29 -13.65 14.00
C SER A 904 -4.47 -13.56 13.04
N TYR A 905 -5.61 -13.17 13.58
CA TYR A 905 -6.78 -12.83 12.79
C TYR A 905 -7.65 -11.85 13.56
N ASN A 906 -8.40 -11.06 12.82
CA ASN A 906 -9.25 -10.04 13.37
C ASN A 906 -10.44 -9.81 12.44
N ASN A 907 -11.52 -9.31 13.02
CA ASN A 907 -12.74 -9.04 12.27
C ASN A 907 -13.62 -8.04 13.02
N GLY A 908 -14.22 -7.11 12.28
CA GLY A 908 -15.08 -6.06 12.83
C GLY A 908 -16.50 -6.06 12.25
N ILE A 909 -17.45 -5.62 13.08
CA ILE A 909 -18.86 -5.40 12.75
C ILE A 909 -19.27 -4.00 13.22
N LEU A 910 -19.95 -3.26 12.34
CA LEU A 910 -20.66 -2.03 12.66
C LEU A 910 -22.17 -2.33 12.72
N LYS A 911 -22.85 -1.84 13.75
CA LYS A 911 -24.30 -1.98 13.89
C LYS A 911 -24.88 -0.83 14.72
N ASP A 912 -25.84 -0.11 14.15
CA ASP A 912 -26.62 0.95 14.83
C ASP A 912 -25.74 2.03 15.51
N GLY A 913 -24.65 2.41 14.83
CA GLY A 913 -23.65 3.37 15.32
C GLY A 913 -22.73 2.83 16.41
N LEU A 914 -22.71 1.51 16.62
CA LEU A 914 -21.81 0.80 17.53
C LEU A 914 -20.76 0.02 16.73
N GLY A 915 -19.51 0.07 17.17
CA GLY A 915 -18.42 -0.70 16.59
C GLY A 915 -17.97 -1.84 17.48
N PHE A 916 -17.74 -3.00 16.88
CA PHE A 916 -17.24 -4.19 17.57
C PHE A 916 -16.14 -4.85 16.77
N VAL A 917 -14.95 -4.99 17.35
CA VAL A 917 -13.81 -5.65 16.71
C VAL A 917 -13.31 -6.77 17.60
N LYS A 918 -13.16 -7.97 17.02
CA LYS A 918 -12.49 -9.10 17.64
C LYS A 918 -11.08 -9.22 17.06
N ALA A 919 -10.09 -9.55 17.89
CA ALA A 919 -8.76 -9.89 17.42
C ALA A 919 -8.12 -11.00 18.27
N ARG A 920 -7.53 -11.98 17.60
CA ARG A 920 -6.50 -12.86 18.17
C ARG A 920 -5.16 -12.40 17.60
N VAL A 921 -4.23 -12.02 18.45
CA VAL A 921 -2.90 -11.55 18.04
C VAL A 921 -1.84 -12.44 18.65
N SER A 922 -1.06 -13.11 17.81
CA SER A 922 0.18 -13.79 18.19
C SER A 922 1.35 -12.85 17.95
N ASN A 923 2.17 -12.64 18.99
CA ASN A 923 3.36 -11.81 18.84
C ASN A 923 4.39 -12.48 17.93
N TRP A 924 5.38 -11.69 17.48
CA TRP A 924 6.35 -12.08 16.45
C TRP A 924 7.16 -13.37 16.72
N ASN A 925 7.34 -13.79 17.98
CA ASN A 925 8.00 -15.06 18.35
C ASN A 925 7.06 -16.16 18.82
N ASN A 926 5.74 -15.95 18.73
CA ASN A 926 4.69 -16.84 19.23
C ASN A 926 4.77 -17.15 20.74
N SER A 927 5.51 -16.37 21.53
CA SER A 927 5.60 -16.55 22.99
C SER A 927 4.35 -16.08 23.72
N LEU A 928 3.57 -15.20 23.09
CA LEU A 928 2.35 -14.60 23.62
C LEU A 928 1.26 -14.58 22.55
N ALA A 929 0.10 -15.15 22.88
CA ALA A 929 -1.14 -14.92 22.16
C ALA A 929 -2.06 -14.04 23.01
N THR A 930 -2.79 -13.13 22.37
CA THR A 930 -3.78 -12.29 23.04
C THR A 930 -5.11 -12.36 22.36
N TYR A 931 -6.16 -12.36 23.17
CA TYR A 931 -7.55 -12.44 22.73
C TYR A 931 -8.22 -11.16 23.19
N LYS A 932 -8.63 -10.31 22.24
CA LYS A 932 -9.16 -8.98 22.52
C LYS A 932 -10.47 -8.74 21.80
N ALA A 933 -11.34 -7.99 22.46
CA ALA A 933 -12.56 -7.44 21.93
C ALA A 933 -12.59 -5.94 22.21
N TYR A 934 -12.89 -5.15 21.19
CA TYR A 934 -12.93 -3.69 21.23
C TYR A 934 -14.36 -3.25 20.93
N PHE A 935 -14.89 -2.36 21.77
CA PHE A 935 -16.25 -1.85 21.68
C PHE A 935 -16.21 -0.33 21.60
N MET A 936 -16.66 0.22 20.47
CA MET A 936 -16.75 1.66 20.23
C MET A 936 -18.20 2.07 20.51
N ILE A 937 -18.44 2.67 21.68
CA ILE A 937 -19.78 2.95 22.20
C ILE A 937 -19.81 4.37 22.76
N ASP A 938 -20.65 5.23 22.17
CA ASP A 938 -20.99 6.57 22.68
C ASP A 938 -19.79 7.42 23.16
N GLY A 939 -18.73 7.49 22.35
CA GLY A 939 -17.51 8.25 22.64
C GLY A 939 -16.50 7.55 23.57
N GLN A 940 -16.71 6.27 23.90
CA GLN A 940 -15.78 5.45 24.67
C GLN A 940 -15.30 4.23 23.89
N LEU A 941 -14.01 3.91 24.01
CA LEU A 941 -13.44 2.65 23.57
C LEU A 941 -13.29 1.73 24.77
N ILE A 942 -14.17 0.72 24.87
CA ILE A 942 -14.05 -0.33 25.88
C ILE A 942 -13.25 -1.48 25.29
N VAL A 943 -12.24 -1.96 26.02
CA VAL A 943 -11.42 -3.10 25.61
C VAL A 943 -11.59 -4.19 26.65
N VAL A 944 -11.89 -5.40 26.21
CA VAL A 944 -11.96 -6.61 27.05
C VAL A 944 -11.02 -7.63 26.43
N GLY A 945 -10.15 -8.24 27.24
CA GLY A 945 -9.25 -9.23 26.69
C GLY A 945 -8.59 -10.11 27.74
N ASN A 946 -7.77 -11.01 27.23
CA ASN A 946 -6.89 -11.83 28.04
C ASN A 946 -5.58 -12.16 27.30
N VAL A 947 -4.57 -12.50 28.09
CA VAL A 947 -3.25 -12.92 27.61
C VAL A 947 -3.06 -14.43 27.80
N ASP A 948 -2.41 -15.06 26.84
CA ASP A 948 -2.06 -16.48 26.86
C ASP A 948 -0.57 -16.65 26.54
N GLN A 949 0.17 -17.12 27.54
CA GLN A 949 1.59 -17.37 27.43
C GLN A 949 1.83 -18.80 26.93
N ASN A 950 2.35 -18.93 25.72
CA ASN A 950 2.64 -20.23 25.10
C ASN A 950 3.99 -20.82 25.52
N ASP A 951 4.93 -19.99 25.98
CA ASP A 951 6.27 -20.41 26.37
C ASP A 951 6.37 -20.61 27.90
N LYS A 952 6.69 -21.83 28.34
CA LYS A 952 6.83 -22.20 29.75
C LYS A 952 8.11 -21.63 30.40
N ASP A 953 9.08 -21.19 29.59
CA ASP A 953 10.36 -20.62 30.05
C ASP A 953 10.32 -19.08 30.15
N ALA A 954 9.30 -18.43 29.59
CA ALA A 954 9.08 -16.99 29.77
C ALA A 954 8.71 -16.68 31.23
N LYS A 955 9.50 -15.84 31.90
CA LYS A 955 9.26 -15.48 33.30
C LYS A 955 8.16 -14.42 33.39
N ARG A 956 7.18 -14.63 34.27
CA ARG A 956 6.18 -13.63 34.68
C ARG A 956 6.88 -12.41 35.31
N PRO A 957 6.24 -11.21 35.31
CA PRO A 957 6.88 -9.97 35.70
C PRO A 957 7.75 -10.06 36.96
N THR A 958 9.05 -9.80 36.82
CA THR A 958 9.99 -9.70 37.95
C THR A 958 10.01 -8.28 38.53
N ALA A 959 10.58 -8.12 39.73
CA ALA A 959 10.63 -6.82 40.43
C ALA A 959 11.36 -5.69 39.66
N ASP A 960 12.10 -6.05 38.60
CA ASP A 960 12.82 -5.15 37.69
C ASP A 960 11.96 -4.64 36.50
N GLY A 961 10.67 -5.01 36.42
CA GLY A 961 9.75 -4.49 35.41
C GLY A 961 9.78 -5.23 34.06
N LYS A 962 10.38 -6.42 34.00
CA LYS A 962 10.40 -7.28 32.80
C LYS A 962 9.30 -8.33 32.89
N GLY A 963 8.43 -8.47 31.88
CA GLY A 963 7.33 -9.44 31.89
C GLY A 963 6.26 -9.21 30.82
N ILE A 964 5.04 -9.68 31.10
CA ILE A 964 3.86 -9.51 30.22
C ILE A 964 3.04 -8.32 30.68
N PHE A 965 2.74 -7.42 29.74
CA PHE A 965 1.97 -6.20 30.00
C PHE A 965 0.91 -6.00 28.93
N THR A 966 -0.22 -5.43 29.32
CA THR A 966 -1.12 -4.75 28.39
C THR A 966 -0.95 -3.25 28.57
N ASN A 967 -0.36 -2.60 27.57
CA ASN A 967 -0.16 -1.16 27.57
C ASN A 967 -1.51 -0.50 27.25
N ILE A 968 -2.18 0.08 28.24
CA ILE A 968 -3.45 0.78 28.03
C ILE A 968 -3.19 2.05 27.22
N GLU A 969 -2.20 2.85 27.65
CA GLU A 969 -1.80 4.08 26.98
C GLU A 969 -0.30 4.34 27.19
N VAL A 970 0.34 4.88 26.16
CA VAL A 970 1.70 5.38 26.17
C VAL A 970 1.70 6.73 25.47
N ARG A 971 1.49 7.79 26.26
CA ARG A 971 1.26 9.15 25.74
C ARG A 971 2.54 9.97 25.79
N LYS A 972 3.02 10.43 24.64
CA LYS A 972 4.08 11.44 24.56
C LYS A 972 3.54 12.78 25.08
N LEU A 973 4.28 13.43 25.97
CA LEU A 973 3.96 14.76 26.47
C LEU A 973 4.52 15.83 25.53
N THR A 974 3.77 16.90 25.36
CA THR A 974 4.20 18.06 24.56
C THR A 974 5.36 18.76 25.25
N LYS A 975 6.36 19.19 24.48
CA LYS A 975 7.45 20.03 24.97
C LYS A 975 7.27 21.45 24.42
N ASP A 976 7.23 22.45 25.30
CA ASP A 976 7.60 23.81 24.94
C ASP A 976 9.04 24.02 25.44
N GLY A 977 9.84 24.87 24.80
CA GLY A 977 11.30 25.04 25.03
C GLY A 977 11.72 25.40 26.46
N SER A 978 10.81 25.41 27.44
CA SER A 978 11.07 25.60 28.87
C SER A 978 10.26 24.72 29.84
N ARG A 979 9.25 23.93 29.40
CA ARG A 979 8.35 23.17 30.31
C ARG A 979 7.89 21.84 29.69
N THR A 980 7.79 20.80 30.52
CA THR A 980 7.24 19.47 30.16
C THR A 980 6.32 18.92 31.27
N ASP A 981 5.36 19.73 31.73
CA ASP A 981 4.49 19.37 32.85
C ASP A 981 3.22 18.63 32.38
N GLY A 982 3.36 17.34 32.10
CA GLY A 982 2.24 16.39 32.15
C GLY A 982 2.05 15.81 33.55
N ASN A 983 0.80 15.64 33.96
CA ASN A 983 0.37 15.07 35.24
C ASN A 983 -0.47 13.80 35.03
N ILE A 984 -0.34 12.86 35.97
CA ILE A 984 -1.18 11.67 36.07
C ILE A 984 -1.89 11.73 37.41
N SER A 985 -3.21 11.55 37.44
CA SER A 985 -3.99 11.47 38.68
C SER A 985 -4.85 10.21 38.72
N LEU A 986 -4.98 9.64 39.92
CA LEU A 986 -5.89 8.54 40.21
C LEU A 986 -7.10 9.07 40.98
N GLU A 987 -8.30 8.75 40.51
CA GLU A 987 -9.56 9.06 41.15
C GLU A 987 -10.37 7.78 41.32
N LYS A 988 -11.10 7.65 42.44
CA LYS A 988 -12.05 6.55 42.63
C LYS A 988 -13.44 7.01 42.20
N VAL A 989 -13.98 6.38 41.15
CA VAL A 989 -15.31 6.71 40.61
C VAL A 989 -16.31 5.67 41.07
N LYS A 990 -17.36 6.10 41.77
CA LYS A 990 -18.48 5.22 42.16
C LYS A 990 -19.36 4.98 40.93
N LEU A 991 -19.39 3.74 40.44
CA LEU A 991 -20.21 3.36 39.28
C LEU A 991 -21.67 3.12 39.69
N ASN A 992 -21.87 2.42 40.80
CA ASN A 992 -23.15 2.20 41.47
C ASN A 992 -22.94 1.94 42.98
N ASP A 993 -24.00 1.64 43.73
CA ASP A 993 -23.92 1.53 45.19
C ASP A 993 -22.90 0.52 45.73
N ASN A 994 -22.57 -0.50 44.94
CA ASN A 994 -21.71 -1.60 45.36
C ASN A 994 -20.41 -1.72 44.54
N LYS A 995 -20.15 -0.83 43.57
CA LYS A 995 -18.99 -0.94 42.66
C LYS A 995 -18.28 0.40 42.47
N TYR A 996 -17.00 0.42 42.81
CA TYR A 996 -16.05 1.51 42.49
C TYR A 996 -15.12 1.08 41.37
N LEU A 997 -14.78 2.01 40.48
CA LEU A 997 -13.76 1.85 39.45
C LEU A 997 -12.57 2.76 39.75
N GLN A 998 -11.38 2.31 39.40
CA GLN A 998 -10.17 3.15 39.39
C GLN A 998 -10.15 3.93 38.08
N ASN A 999 -10.14 5.24 38.17
CA ASN A 999 -10.10 6.15 37.04
C ASN A 999 -8.73 6.85 37.01
N TYR A 1000 -7.95 6.61 35.96
CA TYR A 1000 -6.69 7.31 35.74
C TYR A 1000 -6.91 8.42 34.74
N ILE A 1001 -6.48 9.63 35.09
CA ILE A 1001 -6.54 10.79 34.21
C ILE A 1001 -5.12 11.18 33.82
N ILE A 1002 -4.88 11.23 32.51
CA ILE A 1002 -3.65 11.74 31.93
C ILE A 1002 -3.93 13.15 31.44
N ARG A 1003 -3.19 14.12 31.97
CA ARG A 1003 -3.27 15.53 31.58
C ARG A 1003 -1.94 16.00 31.04
N ASP A 1004 -1.96 16.59 29.87
CA ASP A 1004 -0.84 17.38 29.36
C ASP A 1004 -1.19 18.85 29.56
N ASN A 1005 -0.49 19.54 30.47
CA ASN A 1005 -0.80 20.93 30.78
C ASN A 1005 -0.40 21.89 29.66
N ILE A 1006 0.40 21.45 28.69
CA ILE A 1006 0.87 22.29 27.58
C ILE A 1006 -0.15 22.24 26.44
N SER A 1007 -0.43 21.04 25.92
CA SER A 1007 -1.46 20.87 24.88
C SER A 1007 -2.89 21.05 25.41
N LYS A 1008 -3.09 21.03 26.73
CA LYS A 1008 -4.39 20.99 27.41
C LYS A 1008 -5.17 19.70 27.15
N GLU A 1009 -4.53 18.70 26.58
CA GLU A 1009 -5.12 17.38 26.40
C GLU A 1009 -5.44 16.74 27.76
N THR A 1010 -6.65 16.20 27.88
CA THR A 1010 -7.07 15.40 29.03
C THR A 1010 -7.76 14.13 28.53
N ASN A 1011 -7.24 12.97 28.91
CA ASN A 1011 -7.82 11.67 28.59
C ASN A 1011 -8.00 10.87 29.88
N ALA A 1012 -9.09 10.10 29.98
CA ALA A 1012 -9.36 9.26 31.14
C ALA A 1012 -9.44 7.77 30.78
N TYR A 1013 -9.08 6.93 31.75
CA TYR A 1013 -9.00 5.47 31.62
C TYR A 1013 -9.63 4.82 32.84
N MET A 1014 -10.78 4.18 32.66
CA MET A 1014 -11.50 3.50 33.74
C MET A 1014 -11.15 2.00 33.74
N ILE A 1015 -10.50 1.52 34.79
CA ILE A 1015 -10.12 0.12 34.97
C ILE A 1015 -11.35 -0.68 35.43
N LEU A 1016 -11.80 -1.64 34.60
CA LEU A 1016 -13.03 -2.40 34.83
C LEU A 1016 -12.77 -3.72 35.56
N THR A 1017 -11.56 -4.26 35.45
CA THR A 1017 -11.10 -5.49 36.11
C THR A 1017 -9.63 -5.37 36.48
N GLY A 1018 -9.16 -6.21 37.41
CA GLY A 1018 -7.77 -6.18 37.90
C GLY A 1018 -7.65 -5.41 39.21
N LYS A 1019 -6.52 -5.61 39.89
CA LYS A 1019 -6.24 -4.98 41.19
C LYS A 1019 -5.31 -3.77 41.02
N GLU A 1020 -5.40 -2.80 41.94
CA GLU A 1020 -4.64 -1.55 41.90
C GLU A 1020 -3.13 -1.78 41.81
N GLU A 1021 -2.63 -2.75 42.58
CA GLU A 1021 -1.21 -3.08 42.65
C GLU A 1021 -0.64 -3.63 41.32
N ASN A 1022 -1.52 -4.09 40.42
CA ASN A 1022 -1.15 -4.57 39.09
C ASN A 1022 -1.22 -3.48 38.03
N ILE A 1023 -1.61 -2.25 38.38
CA ILE A 1023 -1.62 -1.12 37.45
C ILE A 1023 -0.32 -0.35 37.56
N GLU A 1024 0.37 -0.21 36.43
CA GLU A 1024 1.50 0.69 36.28
C GLU A 1024 1.00 2.03 35.75
N ALA A 1025 1.20 3.10 36.52
CA ALA A 1025 0.99 4.46 36.06
C ALA A 1025 2.23 5.28 36.42
N ARG A 1026 3.02 5.67 35.42
CA ARG A 1026 4.26 6.42 35.65
C ARG A 1026 4.55 7.43 34.56
N LYS A 1027 5.34 8.44 34.90
CA LYS A 1027 5.98 9.35 33.95
C LYS A 1027 7.45 8.96 33.81
N ALA A 1028 7.99 8.97 32.60
CA ALA A 1028 9.41 8.79 32.38
C ALA A 1028 9.91 9.51 31.13
N THR A 1029 11.12 10.04 31.22
CA THR A 1029 11.90 10.50 30.07
C THR A 1029 12.61 9.30 29.48
N ASN A 1030 12.34 8.97 28.21
CA ASN A 1030 13.10 7.94 27.50
C ASN A 1030 14.08 8.61 26.54
N SER A 1031 15.35 8.23 26.66
CA SER A 1031 16.46 8.80 25.89
C SER A 1031 17.23 7.69 25.19
N LYS A 1032 17.13 7.63 23.86
CA LYS A 1032 17.72 6.57 23.03
C LYS A 1032 18.59 7.13 21.93
N TYR A 1033 19.64 6.38 21.59
CA TYR A 1033 20.35 6.61 20.35
C TYR A 1033 19.54 6.05 19.19
N ALA A 1034 19.21 6.91 18.22
CA ALA A 1034 18.49 6.48 17.03
C ALA A 1034 19.30 5.43 16.26
N VAL A 1035 18.68 4.31 15.92
CA VAL A 1035 19.26 3.29 15.04
C VAL A 1035 18.94 3.70 13.60
N ILE A 1036 19.97 3.83 12.77
CA ILE A 1036 19.85 4.14 11.34
C ILE A 1036 20.61 3.12 10.51
N ALA A 1037 20.06 2.75 9.37
CA ALA A 1037 20.80 2.07 8.32
C ALA A 1037 21.64 3.08 7.54
N ASN A 1038 22.90 2.75 7.27
CA ASN A 1038 23.71 3.51 6.32
C ASN A 1038 23.47 3.03 4.87
N ASP A 1039 24.13 3.64 3.90
CA ASP A 1039 23.98 3.32 2.47
C ASP A 1039 24.42 1.88 2.12
N THR A 1040 25.20 1.22 2.98
CA THR A 1040 25.59 -0.19 2.86
C THR A 1040 24.67 -1.13 3.64
N LEU A 1041 23.53 -0.63 4.13
CA LEU A 1041 22.55 -1.32 4.97
C LEU A 1041 23.07 -1.72 6.36
N THR A 1042 24.26 -1.28 6.75
CA THR A 1042 24.82 -1.51 8.08
C THR A 1042 24.14 -0.60 9.10
N LEU A 1043 23.67 -1.17 10.21
CA LEU A 1043 23.06 -0.39 11.27
C LEU A 1043 24.11 0.31 12.13
N GLN A 1044 23.85 1.56 12.47
CA GLN A 1044 24.63 2.32 13.44
C GLN A 1044 23.71 3.12 14.36
N LYS A 1045 24.18 3.41 15.57
CA LYS A 1045 23.55 4.35 16.48
C LYS A 1045 24.03 5.77 16.19
N LYS A 1046 23.11 6.73 16.04
CA LYS A 1046 23.45 8.16 16.05
C LYS A 1046 24.11 8.52 17.39
N PRO A 1047 25.08 9.44 17.41
CA PRO A 1047 25.81 9.81 18.63
C PRO A 1047 25.00 10.67 19.59
N ASP A 1048 23.98 11.36 19.08
CA ASP A 1048 23.09 12.18 19.88
C ASP A 1048 21.86 11.36 20.26
N LYS A 1049 21.52 11.40 21.56
CA LYS A 1049 20.30 10.79 22.04
C LYS A 1049 19.11 11.65 21.66
N LEU A 1050 18.10 11.00 21.11
CA LEU A 1050 16.75 11.53 21.04
C LEU A 1050 16.09 11.32 22.40
N SER A 1051 15.26 12.26 22.83
CA SER A 1051 14.63 12.21 24.15
C SER A 1051 13.21 12.73 24.12
N ASN A 1052 12.28 11.93 24.65
CA ASN A 1052 10.87 12.31 24.82
C ASN A 1052 10.37 11.95 26.22
N ASP A 1053 9.43 12.75 26.71
CA ASP A 1053 8.76 12.51 27.97
C ASP A 1053 7.45 11.76 27.69
N PHE A 1054 7.22 10.68 28.43
CA PHE A 1054 6.07 9.81 28.25
C PHE A 1054 5.33 9.62 29.56
N VAL A 1055 4.02 9.46 29.44
CA VAL A 1055 3.16 8.85 30.45
C VAL A 1055 2.87 7.42 30.02
N TYR A 1056 3.14 6.46 30.89
CA TYR A 1056 2.84 5.06 30.71
C TYR A 1056 1.70 4.66 31.64
N LEU A 1057 0.66 4.06 31.07
CA LEU A 1057 -0.42 3.38 31.79
C LEU A 1057 -0.52 1.95 31.27
N ALA A 1058 -0.27 0.96 32.12
CA ALA A 1058 -0.28 -0.44 31.73
C ALA A 1058 -0.83 -1.36 32.83
N MET A 1059 -1.36 -2.51 32.43
CA MET A 1059 -1.73 -3.60 33.33
C MET A 1059 -0.64 -4.67 33.33
N LYS A 1060 -0.16 -5.05 34.50
CA LYS A 1060 0.83 -6.11 34.70
C LYS A 1060 0.13 -7.46 34.83
N HIS A 1061 0.56 -8.45 34.06
CA HIS A 1061 0.03 -9.81 34.12
C HIS A 1061 0.99 -10.70 34.91
N VAL A 1062 0.88 -10.63 36.24
CA VAL A 1062 1.81 -11.24 37.21
C VAL A 1062 1.46 -12.68 37.59
N ASP A 1063 0.21 -13.09 37.36
CA ASP A 1063 -0.33 -14.39 37.71
C ASP A 1063 -1.53 -14.79 36.82
N ALA A 1064 -2.09 -15.99 37.02
CA ALA A 1064 -3.26 -16.45 36.27
C ALA A 1064 -4.52 -15.60 36.54
N ALA A 1065 -4.63 -15.00 37.73
CA ALA A 1065 -5.77 -14.15 38.09
C ALA A 1065 -5.73 -12.79 37.37
N SER A 1066 -4.55 -12.35 36.96
CA SER A 1066 -4.33 -11.13 36.20
C SER A 1066 -4.29 -11.34 34.69
N GLU A 1067 -4.40 -12.56 34.17
CA GLU A 1067 -4.43 -12.83 32.72
C GLU A 1067 -5.58 -12.12 31.99
N LYS A 1068 -6.71 -11.89 32.69
CA LYS A 1068 -7.89 -11.21 32.16
C LYS A 1068 -7.84 -9.72 32.49
N PHE A 1069 -8.21 -8.89 31.52
CA PHE A 1069 -8.26 -7.45 31.70
C PHE A 1069 -9.45 -6.83 30.96
N ALA A 1070 -9.84 -5.65 31.44
CA ALA A 1070 -10.82 -4.81 30.80
C ALA A 1070 -10.66 -3.36 31.28
N TYR A 1071 -10.77 -2.42 30.35
CA TYR A 1071 -10.69 -0.99 30.63
C TYR A 1071 -11.57 -0.20 29.63
N SER A 1072 -11.94 1.02 29.99
CA SER A 1072 -12.57 1.99 29.09
C SER A 1072 -11.65 3.18 28.89
N GLN A 1073 -11.38 3.54 27.63
CA GLN A 1073 -10.66 4.75 27.25
C GLN A 1073 -11.68 5.84 26.86
N ILE A 1074 -11.49 7.03 27.44
CA ILE A 1074 -12.35 8.19 27.28
C ILE A 1074 -11.49 9.35 26.78
N PRO A 1075 -11.37 9.53 25.45
CA PRO A 1075 -10.70 10.68 24.86
C PRO A 1075 -11.39 12.00 25.26
N ASN A 1076 -10.63 13.09 25.33
CA ASN A 1076 -11.15 14.43 25.64
C ASN A 1076 -12.02 14.46 26.90
N TYR A 1077 -11.56 13.81 27.97
CA TYR A 1077 -12.34 13.63 29.19
C TYR A 1077 -12.73 14.99 29.82
N ASP A 1078 -14.03 15.15 30.02
CA ASP A 1078 -14.64 16.29 30.70
C ASP A 1078 -15.34 15.82 31.97
N ALA A 1079 -14.89 16.32 33.12
CA ALA A 1079 -15.45 15.96 34.43
C ALA A 1079 -16.95 16.31 34.55
N SER A 1080 -17.44 17.31 33.82
CA SER A 1080 -18.87 17.67 33.81
C SER A 1080 -19.74 16.60 33.14
N LYS A 1081 -19.14 15.75 32.29
CA LYS A 1081 -19.81 14.66 31.55
C LYS A 1081 -19.67 13.30 32.24
N LEU A 1082 -19.19 13.25 33.48
CA LEU A 1082 -18.93 12.02 34.23
C LEU A 1082 -20.15 11.07 34.27
N ASP A 1083 -21.36 11.59 34.47
CA ASP A 1083 -22.56 10.76 34.50
C ASP A 1083 -22.92 10.16 33.15
N LYS A 1084 -22.60 10.83 32.03
CA LYS A 1084 -22.72 10.25 30.68
C LYS A 1084 -21.77 9.07 30.52
N TYR A 1085 -20.52 9.22 30.97
CA TYR A 1085 -19.55 8.13 30.88
C TYR A 1085 -19.95 6.93 31.73
N LYS A 1086 -20.39 7.17 32.97
CA LYS A 1086 -20.92 6.14 33.88
C LYS A 1086 -22.15 5.44 33.30
N LYS A 1087 -23.03 6.15 32.60
CA LYS A 1087 -24.22 5.56 31.98
C LYS A 1087 -23.86 4.48 30.96
N VAL A 1088 -22.86 4.73 30.11
CA VAL A 1088 -22.38 3.71 29.14
C VAL A 1088 -21.86 2.49 29.88
N LEU A 1089 -21.02 2.68 30.91
CA LEU A 1089 -20.44 1.57 31.68
C LEU A 1089 -21.45 0.82 32.56
N ASN A 1090 -22.46 1.49 33.09
CA ASN A 1090 -23.56 0.85 33.82
C ASN A 1090 -24.41 -0.03 32.90
N ASN A 1091 -24.52 0.36 31.62
CA ASN A 1091 -25.26 -0.39 30.61
C ASN A 1091 -24.41 -1.46 29.92
N PHE A 1092 -23.11 -1.55 30.21
CA PHE A 1092 -22.17 -2.49 29.62
C PHE A 1092 -21.77 -3.57 30.63
N GLU A 1093 -21.95 -4.82 30.25
CA GLU A 1093 -21.70 -5.97 31.11
C GLU A 1093 -20.83 -7.01 30.40
N ILE A 1094 -19.76 -7.44 31.06
CA ILE A 1094 -18.90 -8.52 30.59
C ILE A 1094 -19.48 -9.84 31.10
N LEU A 1095 -20.11 -10.61 30.23
CA LEU A 1095 -20.72 -11.90 30.56
C LEU A 1095 -19.69 -13.03 30.57
N THR A 1096 -18.71 -12.98 29.67
CA THR A 1096 -17.64 -13.98 29.58
C THR A 1096 -16.35 -13.34 29.08
N ASN A 1097 -15.23 -13.71 29.69
CA ASN A 1097 -13.89 -13.40 29.19
C ASN A 1097 -12.97 -14.60 29.51
N ASN A 1098 -12.66 -15.38 28.48
CA ASN A 1098 -11.71 -16.48 28.50
C ASN A 1098 -11.06 -16.65 27.11
N ARG A 1099 -10.24 -17.68 26.93
CA ARG A 1099 -9.47 -17.90 25.69
C ARG A 1099 -10.34 -18.32 24.50
N ASP A 1100 -11.47 -18.95 24.76
CA ASP A 1100 -12.36 -19.46 23.73
C ASP A 1100 -13.43 -18.42 23.36
N TYR A 1101 -13.84 -17.60 24.33
CA TYR A 1101 -14.95 -16.67 24.19
C TYR A 1101 -14.74 -15.35 24.94
N ILE A 1102 -15.09 -14.25 24.29
CA ILE A 1102 -15.36 -12.97 24.93
C ILE A 1102 -16.79 -12.55 24.58
N VAL A 1103 -17.63 -12.37 25.59
CA VAL A 1103 -19.04 -12.00 25.43
C VAL A 1103 -19.37 -10.80 26.29
N ALA A 1104 -19.94 -9.77 25.69
CA ALA A 1104 -20.42 -8.59 26.38
C ALA A 1104 -21.84 -8.23 25.97
N ARG A 1105 -22.60 -7.64 26.89
CA ARG A 1105 -23.95 -7.11 26.68
C ARG A 1105 -23.94 -5.60 26.86
N TYR A 1106 -24.55 -4.87 25.93
CA TYR A 1106 -24.81 -3.44 26.05
C TYR A 1106 -26.30 -3.14 25.91
N THR A 1107 -26.85 -2.33 26.82
CA THR A 1107 -28.27 -1.93 26.78
C THR A 1107 -28.42 -0.51 26.27
N LYS A 1108 -29.11 -0.32 25.13
CA LYS A 1108 -29.35 0.98 24.49
C LYS A 1108 -30.85 1.24 24.40
N GLY A 1109 -31.38 2.07 25.31
CA GLY A 1109 -32.83 2.20 25.48
C GLY A 1109 -33.41 0.90 26.04
N SER A 1110 -34.40 0.34 25.36
CA SER A 1110 -35.03 -0.95 25.68
C SER A 1110 -34.37 -2.13 24.96
N GLU A 1111 -33.57 -1.87 23.93
CA GLU A 1111 -32.87 -2.89 23.15
C GLU A 1111 -31.57 -3.36 23.83
N LYS A 1112 -31.24 -4.64 23.64
CA LYS A 1112 -29.98 -5.24 24.15
C LYS A 1112 -29.12 -5.73 23.00
N TYR A 1113 -27.84 -5.41 23.04
CA TYR A 1113 -26.84 -5.82 22.06
C TYR A 1113 -25.88 -6.80 22.73
N TYR A 1114 -25.80 -8.02 22.22
CA TYR A 1114 -24.84 -9.03 22.64
C TYR A 1114 -23.73 -9.10 21.60
N PHE A 1115 -22.52 -8.85 22.05
CA PHE A 1115 -21.32 -8.94 21.24
C PHE A 1115 -20.60 -10.22 21.60
N VAL A 1116 -20.42 -11.10 20.62
CA VAL A 1116 -19.91 -12.46 20.82
C VAL A 1116 -18.66 -12.64 19.97
N SER A 1117 -17.52 -12.81 20.62
CA SER A 1117 -16.25 -13.20 20.03
C SER A 1117 -16.00 -14.66 20.34
N SER A 1118 -16.04 -15.53 19.33
CA SER A 1118 -15.53 -16.90 19.43
C SER A 1118 -14.14 -17.00 18.83
N PHE A 1119 -13.24 -17.67 19.54
CA PHE A 1119 -11.88 -18.01 19.13
C PHE A 1119 -11.68 -19.52 19.01
N VAL A 1120 -12.78 -20.28 18.98
CA VAL A 1120 -12.75 -21.73 18.82
C VAL A 1120 -12.22 -22.07 17.43
N GLU A 1121 -11.03 -22.64 17.35
CA GLU A 1121 -10.35 -23.00 16.11
C GLU A 1121 -9.87 -24.45 16.14
N GLN A 1122 -9.92 -25.11 14.99
CA GLN A 1122 -9.34 -26.44 14.82
C GLN A 1122 -7.86 -26.31 14.46
N ILE A 1123 -6.99 -27.02 15.19
CA ILE A 1123 -5.55 -26.97 14.95
C ILE A 1123 -5.15 -28.07 13.96
N GLU A 1124 -4.83 -27.68 12.72
CA GLU A 1124 -4.50 -28.63 11.63
C GLU A 1124 -3.43 -29.66 12.00
N ALA A 1125 -2.39 -29.25 12.74
CA ALA A 1125 -1.33 -30.15 13.14
C ALA A 1125 -1.85 -31.34 13.97
N ARG A 1126 -2.85 -31.11 14.83
CA ARG A 1126 -3.47 -32.16 15.65
C ARG A 1126 -4.35 -33.08 14.81
N VAL A 1127 -5.04 -32.53 13.81
CA VAL A 1127 -5.81 -33.30 12.83
C VAL A 1127 -4.93 -34.29 12.06
N ARG A 1128 -3.68 -33.89 11.71
CA ARG A 1128 -2.73 -34.78 11.01
C ARG A 1128 -2.29 -35.99 11.86
N PHE A 1129 -2.44 -35.94 13.18
CA PHE A 1129 -2.08 -37.02 14.11
C PHE A 1129 -3.30 -37.72 14.74
N GLY A 1130 -4.53 -37.42 14.31
CA GLY A 1130 -5.77 -37.98 14.86
C GLY A 1130 -6.91 -36.96 14.92
N VAL A 1131 -7.73 -37.03 15.96
CA VAL A 1131 -8.80 -36.05 16.22
C VAL A 1131 -8.24 -34.94 17.12
N ASP A 1132 -8.52 -33.67 16.80
CA ASP A 1132 -8.28 -32.54 17.71
C ASP A 1132 -9.33 -32.56 18.83
N GLN A 1133 -9.05 -33.35 19.86
CA GLN A 1133 -9.97 -33.62 20.97
C GLN A 1133 -10.37 -32.34 21.73
N GLU A 1134 -9.44 -31.38 21.87
CA GLU A 1134 -9.73 -30.09 22.51
C GLU A 1134 -10.74 -29.27 21.68
N TYR A 1135 -10.54 -29.19 20.37
CA TYR A 1135 -11.50 -28.54 19.48
C TYR A 1135 -12.87 -29.24 19.52
N LYS A 1136 -12.90 -30.58 19.50
CA LYS A 1136 -14.14 -31.36 19.68
C LYS A 1136 -14.87 -30.97 20.96
N GLU A 1137 -14.21 -31.05 22.11
CA GLU A 1137 -14.81 -30.72 23.41
C GLU A 1137 -15.34 -29.29 23.46
N LYS A 1138 -14.61 -28.32 22.89
CA LYS A 1138 -15.03 -26.92 22.80
C LYS A 1138 -16.29 -26.75 21.95
N THR A 1139 -16.34 -27.39 20.78
CA THR A 1139 -17.49 -27.33 19.87
C THR A 1139 -18.74 -27.98 20.48
N GLU A 1140 -18.60 -29.16 21.10
CA GLU A 1140 -19.70 -29.89 21.74
C GLU A 1140 -20.24 -29.15 22.97
N LYS A 1141 -19.35 -28.57 23.79
CA LYS A 1141 -19.74 -27.83 24.98
C LYS A 1141 -20.46 -26.51 24.67
N GLY A 1142 -20.00 -25.79 23.64
CA GLY A 1142 -20.48 -24.46 23.30
C GLY A 1142 -20.30 -23.44 24.43
N ILE A 1143 -21.04 -22.33 24.34
CA ILE A 1143 -21.12 -21.29 25.38
C ILE A 1143 -22.59 -21.01 25.71
N ASP A 1144 -22.92 -20.97 27.00
CA ASP A 1144 -24.23 -20.52 27.47
C ASP A 1144 -24.20 -19.02 27.77
N ILE A 1145 -25.08 -18.25 27.13
CA ILE A 1145 -25.13 -16.79 27.22
C ILE A 1145 -26.44 -16.37 27.89
N ASP A 1146 -26.34 -15.67 29.02
CA ASP A 1146 -27.51 -15.18 29.77
C ASP A 1146 -28.47 -14.33 28.90
N GLY A 1147 -29.73 -14.73 28.85
CA GLY A 1147 -30.78 -14.10 28.05
C GLY A 1147 -30.79 -14.47 26.55
N ILE A 1148 -29.86 -15.32 26.09
CA ILE A 1148 -29.82 -15.87 24.73
C ILE A 1148 -29.95 -17.40 24.75
N GLY A 1149 -29.18 -18.07 25.61
CA GLY A 1149 -29.06 -19.53 25.68
C GLY A 1149 -27.74 -20.03 25.08
N LYS A 1150 -27.66 -21.35 24.89
CA LYS A 1150 -26.42 -22.01 24.45
C LYS A 1150 -26.18 -21.88 22.94
N ILE A 1151 -24.96 -21.53 22.58
CA ILE A 1151 -24.48 -21.36 21.20
C ILE A 1151 -23.20 -22.19 21.01
N HIS A 1152 -23.12 -22.90 19.90
CA HIS A 1152 -21.95 -23.68 19.50
C HIS A 1152 -21.28 -23.04 18.29
N PHE A 1153 -19.96 -22.90 18.35
CA PHE A 1153 -19.13 -22.31 17.31
C PHE A 1153 -18.13 -23.34 16.81
N PHE A 1154 -18.01 -23.47 15.49
CA PHE A 1154 -17.09 -24.41 14.86
C PHE A 1154 -15.87 -23.71 14.23
N GLU A 1155 -15.85 -22.40 14.26
CA GLU A 1155 -14.73 -21.61 13.79
C GLU A 1155 -14.72 -20.25 14.49
N PRO A 1156 -13.59 -19.53 14.49
CA PRO A 1156 -13.53 -18.19 15.00
C PRO A 1156 -14.56 -17.32 14.29
N THR A 1157 -15.45 -16.75 15.09
CA THR A 1157 -16.62 -16.00 14.63
C THR A 1157 -16.71 -14.70 15.42
N THR A 1158 -17.03 -13.61 14.73
CA THR A 1158 -17.41 -12.32 15.32
C THR A 1158 -18.90 -12.15 15.09
N MET A 1159 -19.67 -11.87 16.14
CA MET A 1159 -21.12 -11.80 16.05
C MET A 1159 -21.73 -10.71 16.93
N VAL A 1160 -22.79 -10.07 16.43
CA VAL A 1160 -23.63 -9.12 17.17
C VAL A 1160 -25.08 -9.60 17.11
N ILE A 1161 -25.70 -9.78 18.26
CA ILE A 1161 -27.14 -10.12 18.39
C ILE A 1161 -27.84 -8.94 19.05
N LYS A 1162 -28.73 -8.28 18.30
CA LYS A 1162 -29.62 -7.24 18.79
C LYS A 1162 -30.95 -7.87 19.19
N VAL A 1163 -31.28 -7.85 20.47
CA VAL A 1163 -32.57 -8.26 21.02
C VAL A 1163 -33.46 -7.03 21.17
N LYS A 1164 -34.62 -7.07 20.48
CA LYS A 1164 -35.65 -6.03 20.51
C LYS A 1164 -36.64 -6.25 21.65
N ASP A 1165 -37.49 -5.25 21.86
CA ASP A 1165 -38.51 -5.21 22.92
C ASP A 1165 -39.55 -6.33 22.79
N ASP A 1166 -39.82 -6.79 21.56
CA ASP A 1166 -40.70 -7.93 21.28
C ASP A 1166 -40.00 -9.29 21.42
N ASN A 1167 -38.78 -9.31 21.98
CA ASN A 1167 -37.88 -10.46 22.09
C ASN A 1167 -37.47 -11.07 20.74
N SER A 1168 -37.67 -10.38 19.62
CA SER A 1168 -37.07 -10.78 18.35
C SER A 1168 -35.60 -10.39 18.28
N TRP A 1169 -34.81 -11.18 17.56
CA TRP A 1169 -33.36 -10.97 17.42
C TRP A 1169 -33.01 -10.57 16.00
N GLU A 1170 -32.16 -9.55 15.84
CA GLU A 1170 -31.38 -9.33 14.61
C GLU A 1170 -29.96 -9.81 14.86
N VAL A 1171 -29.46 -10.70 14.01
CA VAL A 1171 -28.11 -11.28 14.18
C VAL A 1171 -27.24 -10.92 13.01
N VAL A 1172 -26.02 -10.51 13.31
CA VAL A 1172 -24.93 -10.26 12.36
C VAL A 1172 -23.77 -11.15 12.75
N SER A 1173 -23.20 -11.92 11.82
CA SER A 1173 -21.97 -12.66 12.09
C SER A 1173 -21.00 -12.61 10.92
N SER A 1174 -19.74 -12.93 11.19
CA SER A 1174 -18.71 -13.10 10.19
C SER A 1174 -17.62 -14.05 10.71
N SER A 1175 -17.20 -15.01 9.87
CA SER A 1175 -16.08 -15.92 10.17
C SER A 1175 -14.74 -15.25 9.84
N ASP A 1176 -13.70 -15.60 10.60
CA ASP A 1176 -12.34 -15.08 10.35
C ASP A 1176 -11.58 -15.93 9.31
N TYR A 1177 -11.96 -17.21 9.16
CA TYR A 1177 -11.41 -18.15 8.16
C TYR A 1177 -12.14 -18.08 6.81
N SER A 1178 -11.50 -18.59 5.75
CA SER A 1178 -11.96 -18.55 4.35
C SER A 1178 -13.18 -19.44 4.04
N SER A 1179 -13.81 -20.00 5.06
CA SER A 1179 -15.10 -20.67 4.93
C SER A 1179 -16.13 -19.62 4.51
N LYS A 1180 -16.79 -19.87 3.37
CA LYS A 1180 -17.83 -18.98 2.86
C LYS A 1180 -19.03 -18.84 3.81
N ASN A 1181 -19.13 -19.65 4.86
CA ASN A 1181 -20.25 -19.72 5.79
C ASN A 1181 -19.72 -19.77 7.22
N SER A 1182 -20.42 -19.11 8.14
CA SER A 1182 -20.23 -19.32 9.58
C SER A 1182 -21.06 -20.54 10.03
N TYR A 1183 -20.42 -21.54 10.61
CA TYR A 1183 -21.13 -22.66 11.22
C TYR A 1183 -21.41 -22.35 12.69
N VAL A 1184 -22.67 -22.02 13.00
CA VAL A 1184 -23.16 -21.68 14.34
C VAL A 1184 -24.41 -22.49 14.64
N ILE A 1185 -24.54 -23.04 15.84
CA ILE A 1185 -25.75 -23.77 16.26
C ILE A 1185 -26.30 -23.13 17.55
N PHE A 1186 -27.61 -22.93 17.63
CA PHE A 1186 -28.32 -22.45 18.81
C PHE A 1186 -29.13 -23.60 19.43
N GLY A 1187 -28.89 -23.97 20.69
CA GLY A 1187 -29.66 -25.03 21.34
C GLY A 1187 -28.91 -25.83 22.41
N ALA A 1188 -29.55 -26.91 22.91
CA ALA A 1188 -28.99 -27.80 23.93
C ALA A 1188 -27.85 -28.70 23.40
N ASP A 1189 -27.17 -29.42 24.32
CA ASP A 1189 -25.98 -30.24 24.05
C ASP A 1189 -26.07 -31.09 22.77
N ILE A 1190 -25.04 -30.98 21.92
CA ILE A 1190 -24.90 -31.69 20.64
C ILE A 1190 -23.72 -32.66 20.70
N GLU A 1191 -23.89 -33.84 20.10
CA GLU A 1191 -22.83 -34.86 19.95
C GLU A 1191 -22.25 -34.79 18.53
N VAL A 1192 -20.93 -34.67 18.38
CA VAL A 1192 -20.26 -34.41 17.08
C VAL A 1192 -19.50 -35.65 16.59
N GLN A 1193 -19.83 -36.17 15.39
CA GLN A 1193 -19.10 -37.27 14.73
C GLN A 1193 -17.94 -36.75 13.83
N TYR A 1194 -16.75 -37.38 13.90
CA TYR A 1194 -15.48 -36.92 13.26
C TYR A 1194 -14.93 -37.89 12.20
N GLY A 1195 -14.35 -37.37 11.09
CA GLY A 1195 -13.49 -38.17 10.18
C GLY A 1195 -13.48 -37.80 8.68
N SER A 1196 -14.40 -36.96 8.22
CA SER A 1196 -14.41 -36.29 6.89
C SER A 1196 -15.33 -35.05 7.01
N LYS A 1197 -15.43 -34.17 6.00
CA LYS A 1197 -16.38 -33.02 5.98
C LYS A 1197 -17.67 -33.47 6.66
N PRO A 1198 -18.09 -32.87 7.79
CA PRO A 1198 -18.95 -33.59 8.70
C PRO A 1198 -20.30 -33.90 8.06
N ASP A 1199 -20.59 -35.19 7.94
CA ASP A 1199 -21.87 -35.72 7.47
C ASP A 1199 -22.80 -35.82 8.69
N TYR A 1200 -23.53 -34.74 8.95
CA TYR A 1200 -24.50 -34.63 10.05
C TYR A 1200 -25.91 -35.08 9.64
N SER A 1201 -26.03 -36.13 8.82
CA SER A 1201 -27.29 -36.59 8.25
C SER A 1201 -28.33 -37.05 9.28
N ASP A 1202 -27.93 -37.41 10.50
CA ASP A 1202 -28.86 -37.88 11.57
C ASP A 1202 -29.34 -36.77 12.53
N ALA A 1203 -28.81 -35.55 12.45
CA ALA A 1203 -29.24 -34.43 13.30
C ALA A 1203 -30.21 -33.49 12.57
N GLY A 1204 -31.29 -34.01 12.00
CA GLY A 1204 -32.48 -33.23 11.58
C GLY A 1204 -32.19 -31.88 10.88
N VAL A 1205 -31.20 -31.84 9.99
CA VAL A 1205 -30.63 -30.60 9.46
C VAL A 1205 -31.63 -29.86 8.58
N ARG A 1206 -31.99 -28.62 8.93
CA ARG A 1206 -32.68 -27.71 8.02
C ARG A 1206 -31.75 -26.58 7.61
N LYS A 1207 -31.25 -26.69 6.38
CA LYS A 1207 -30.47 -25.67 5.67
C LYS A 1207 -31.30 -24.38 5.55
N VAL A 1208 -30.82 -23.27 6.12
CA VAL A 1208 -31.46 -21.95 5.95
C VAL A 1208 -30.69 -21.19 4.87
N THR A 1209 -31.17 -21.27 3.63
CA THR A 1209 -30.69 -20.45 2.52
C THR A 1209 -31.31 -19.05 2.61
N ASN A 1210 -30.48 -18.00 2.52
CA ASN A 1210 -30.93 -16.60 2.46
C ASN A 1210 -31.91 -16.41 1.28
N PRO A 1211 -33.16 -15.93 1.49
CA PRO A 1211 -34.19 -16.04 0.48
C PRO A 1211 -34.14 -14.85 -0.48
N LYS A 1212 -33.84 -15.16 -1.75
CA LYS A 1212 -34.66 -14.62 -2.84
C LYS A 1212 -35.87 -15.54 -3.08
N ILE A 1213 -36.66 -15.81 -2.04
CA ILE A 1213 -37.98 -16.40 -2.18
C ILE A 1213 -39.02 -15.29 -2.03
N LYS A 1214 -39.60 -14.87 -3.15
CA LYS A 1214 -40.92 -14.25 -3.16
C LYS A 1214 -41.92 -15.31 -2.70
N TYR A 1215 -42.33 -15.26 -1.44
CA TYR A 1215 -43.50 -16.00 -0.98
C TYR A 1215 -44.77 -15.25 -1.35
N ALA A 1216 -45.12 -15.26 -2.64
CA ALA A 1216 -46.51 -15.12 -3.02
C ALA A 1216 -47.12 -16.52 -2.89
N ASN A 1217 -47.99 -16.71 -1.90
CA ASN A 1217 -48.76 -17.94 -1.58
C ASN A 1217 -48.14 -18.92 -0.58
N ILE A 1218 -47.84 -18.47 0.63
CA ILE A 1218 -48.00 -19.36 1.81
C ILE A 1218 -49.08 -18.75 2.69
N LYS A 1219 -50.25 -19.39 2.65
CA LYS A 1219 -51.28 -19.26 3.69
C LYS A 1219 -50.83 -20.13 4.86
N ASP A 1220 -50.87 -19.55 6.05
CA ASP A 1220 -50.50 -20.11 7.37
C ASP A 1220 -49.01 -20.18 7.74
N SER A 1221 -48.56 -19.10 8.38
CA SER A 1221 -47.34 -18.99 9.20
C SER A 1221 -47.59 -19.35 10.68
N ALA A 1222 -48.60 -20.18 10.96
CA ALA A 1222 -49.07 -20.50 12.30
C ALA A 1222 -48.43 -21.75 12.96
N GLU A 1223 -47.55 -22.51 12.29
CA GLU A 1223 -46.96 -23.75 12.84
C GLU A 1223 -45.42 -23.72 12.93
N VAL A 1224 -44.81 -22.72 13.60
CA VAL A 1224 -43.34 -22.81 13.88
C VAL A 1224 -42.97 -22.66 15.34
N PHE A 1225 -43.81 -22.15 16.24
CA PHE A 1225 -43.37 -21.98 17.64
C PHE A 1225 -44.51 -22.22 18.63
N ALA A 1226 -44.57 -23.44 19.16
CA ALA A 1226 -45.44 -23.78 20.29
C ALA A 1226 -44.99 -25.05 21.06
N SER A 1227 -43.74 -25.20 21.52
CA SER A 1227 -43.43 -26.28 22.48
C SER A 1227 -42.14 -26.07 23.28
N PRO A 1228 -42.00 -26.63 24.50
CA PRO A 1228 -40.74 -26.81 25.27
C PRO A 1228 -39.58 -27.55 24.54
N GLU A 1229 -39.55 -27.52 23.21
CA GLU A 1229 -38.75 -28.34 22.30
C GLU A 1229 -37.69 -27.51 21.54
N LEU A 1230 -37.00 -26.55 22.19
CA LEU A 1230 -35.79 -25.93 21.60
C LEU A 1230 -34.55 -26.86 21.61
N LYS A 1231 -34.75 -28.18 21.77
CA LYS A 1231 -33.69 -29.19 21.62
C LYS A 1231 -33.38 -29.38 20.13
N GLY A 1232 -32.18 -28.97 19.70
CA GLY A 1232 -31.59 -29.39 18.43
C GLY A 1232 -31.85 -28.50 17.21
N MET A 1233 -32.11 -27.19 17.36
CA MET A 1233 -32.22 -26.30 16.20
C MET A 1233 -30.84 -25.94 15.60
N ARG A 1234 -30.50 -26.53 14.46
CA ARG A 1234 -29.35 -26.13 13.65
C ARG A 1234 -29.71 -24.96 12.73
N VAL A 1235 -28.94 -23.86 12.79
CA VAL A 1235 -29.05 -22.72 11.87
C VAL A 1235 -27.77 -22.63 11.06
N ASP A 1236 -27.75 -23.25 9.88
CA ASP A 1236 -26.64 -23.04 8.95
C ASP A 1236 -26.74 -21.63 8.35
N MET A 1237 -25.78 -20.77 8.69
CA MET A 1237 -25.75 -19.40 8.20
C MET A 1237 -24.97 -19.34 6.88
N TYR A 1238 -25.72 -19.38 5.77
CA TYR A 1238 -25.14 -19.41 4.42
C TYR A 1238 -24.91 -18.00 3.85
N ASN A 1239 -23.68 -17.71 3.43
CA ASN A 1239 -23.35 -16.50 2.67
C ASN A 1239 -23.27 -16.80 1.17
N SER A 1240 -24.42 -16.74 0.48
CA SER A 1240 -24.47 -16.99 -0.96
C SER A 1240 -23.71 -15.95 -1.80
N ILE A 1241 -23.34 -14.82 -1.20
CA ILE A 1241 -22.63 -13.72 -1.85
C ILE A 1241 -21.12 -14.00 -1.87
N ALA A 1242 -20.57 -14.55 -0.78
CA ALA A 1242 -19.18 -15.03 -0.74
C ALA A 1242 -18.91 -16.15 -1.77
N ASP A 1243 -19.95 -16.91 -2.14
CA ASP A 1243 -19.88 -17.90 -3.21
C ASP A 1243 -19.65 -17.28 -4.60
N TYR A 1244 -20.16 -16.07 -4.82
CA TYR A 1244 -20.19 -15.42 -6.13
C TYR A 1244 -18.99 -14.51 -6.39
N ASN A 1245 -18.43 -13.86 -5.34
CA ASN A 1245 -17.36 -12.87 -5.48
C ASN A 1245 -16.00 -13.28 -4.88
N GLY A 1246 -15.91 -14.44 -4.22
CA GLY A 1246 -14.66 -14.90 -3.59
C GLY A 1246 -14.22 -14.10 -2.36
N GLU A 1247 -15.08 -13.23 -1.84
CA GLU A 1247 -14.76 -12.28 -0.77
C GLU A 1247 -15.51 -12.61 0.55
N LYS A 1248 -14.95 -12.16 1.68
CA LYS A 1248 -15.48 -12.43 3.03
C LYS A 1248 -16.61 -11.44 3.37
N HIS A 1249 -17.82 -11.93 3.65
CA HIS A 1249 -18.96 -11.06 3.95
C HIS A 1249 -19.62 -11.38 5.29
N ASN A 1250 -20.31 -10.40 5.89
CA ASN A 1250 -21.17 -10.61 7.05
C ASN A 1250 -22.41 -11.42 6.63
N VAL A 1251 -23.05 -12.14 7.54
CA VAL A 1251 -24.32 -12.86 7.32
C VAL A 1251 -25.38 -12.32 8.27
N TRP A 1252 -26.63 -12.16 7.80
CA TRP A 1252 -27.72 -11.56 8.56
C TRP A 1252 -28.95 -12.46 8.60
N PHE A 1253 -29.72 -12.40 9.70
CA PHE A 1253 -31.03 -13.05 9.80
C PHE A 1253 -31.83 -12.50 10.99
N ASN A 1254 -33.14 -12.75 10.96
CA ASN A 1254 -34.06 -12.39 12.04
C ASN A 1254 -34.62 -13.66 12.70
N VAL A 1255 -34.68 -13.68 14.04
CA VAL A 1255 -35.32 -14.77 14.82
C VAL A 1255 -36.50 -14.19 15.58
N LYS A 1256 -37.67 -14.85 15.54
CA LYS A 1256 -38.83 -14.49 16.36
C LYS A 1256 -39.13 -15.62 17.35
N VAL A 1257 -39.02 -15.32 18.64
CA VAL A 1257 -39.37 -16.26 19.71
C VAL A 1257 -40.80 -15.96 20.17
N ARG A 1258 -41.74 -16.88 19.99
CA ARG A 1258 -43.10 -16.77 20.56
C ARG A 1258 -43.19 -17.58 21.83
N GLN A 1259 -43.73 -16.98 22.90
CA GLN A 1259 -44.16 -17.74 24.07
C GLN A 1259 -45.45 -18.49 23.73
N LYS A 1260 -45.60 -19.71 24.24
CA LYS A 1260 -46.84 -20.47 24.10
C LYS A 1260 -47.94 -19.75 24.87
N GLY A 1261 -48.77 -18.95 24.18
CA GLY A 1261 -49.85 -18.15 24.75
C GLY A 1261 -49.83 -16.64 24.47
N GLY A 1262 -48.94 -16.13 23.60
CA GLY A 1262 -48.91 -14.73 23.17
C GLY A 1262 -48.16 -14.54 21.85
#